data_AF-A0A4Q2M014-F1
#
_entry.id   AF-A0A4Q2M014-F1
#
_cell.length_a   1.000
_cell.length_b   1.000
_cell.length_c   1.000
_cell.angle_alpha   90.00
_cell.angle_beta   90.00
_cell.angle_gamma   90.00
#
_symmetry.space_group_name_H-M   'P 1'
#
loop_
_entity.id
_entity.type
_entity.pdbx_description
1 polymer ?
#
loop_
_entity_poly.entity_id
_entity_poly.type
_entity_poly.pdbx_seq_one_letter_code
_entity_poly.pdbx_strand_id
1 'polypeptide(L)'
;MHSRPLKPTHRGPRASRLTLAAITIAAFTLTGVGLSAPATAATQTTDGTSVVTDAFSRTVASGWGSAASGLDYASNRAADFSVKDGVGSVALVPGAFGTQTLPGVSTRDARIRANVTLDALPAAGNGATFSLTLRSNGGTSYQARARFTKSASLNLSLSRYDGSTSKETYIGDTVVALRDVRAGEPITVEFVAAGADASVQLLARAWKSAATAPPWQIDRADTDAKRITAAGAAGITTYLSAESAATRLSVDDLGVWKDPVLSGGGSTPAPAPTTPAPAPAPAPAPAPAPAPAPAAGLQNAPAITAGSVAVGSANYSVPSGAIYATAKNSTSGAGTAASPYGSAQKAIDAAKSGSTIVLRGGTYRESIYIPKGKNLTIQAYPRESVWFDGSKPVTGWTKSGSTWVVGKWTYDFDKRVSFNKNLDESSRFIDPAYPLAGYPDQVWINGSSLKQVGSAAAVKAGTFFVDKAGDRLIVGSDPSGKTVEASVLTKAIQVHGEGSTLRGFGVKRYATTLNMMGAVSAEVPKITLENLVITQNATVGLYAWAAGHNFRQLTLSDNGMMGAGANVATGMKLTNSLITGNNTERFKRAPVSGGVKITKSNDVVISGNVFANNLTSGLWFDDSAYNVTITRNVVRNNGEHGIEFEASNKGVIADNRISGNGNTGLVIYDAGDLEVWNNTFQGNTRTISFLQDQRRQVNASLTSKIPWVMRSVNVRNNVFSYGGGGCPVLSQDMTNTWSGNDFGITLDSNVYHRASSTSPSNFICWANGSAGTKSFKTIETFRSGTGHDKKSKLWEGAAVVDSSLNLVSSRLAAPGATSAALPAAVASATGVAAGVKSFGALTNAPR
;
A
#
# COMPACT_ATOMS: atom_id res chain seq x y z
N MET A 1 -26.49 -34.36 42.49
CA MET A 1 -26.08 -34.47 43.92
C MET A 1 -24.70 -33.85 44.03
N HIS A 2 -24.63 -32.57 44.44
CA HIS A 2 -24.16 -32.10 45.76
C HIS A 2 -22.61 -32.11 45.85
N SER A 3 -21.89 -31.06 46.24
CA SER A 3 -22.23 -29.71 46.74
C SER A 3 -20.97 -28.83 46.86
N ARG A 4 -21.22 -27.53 46.74
CA ARG A 4 -20.50 -26.25 46.94
C ARG A 4 -19.39 -26.09 48.05
N PRO A 5 -18.73 -24.90 48.13
CA PRO A 5 -17.30 -24.69 48.45
C PRO A 5 -17.00 -24.03 49.82
N LEU A 6 -15.71 -23.79 50.11
CA LEU A 6 -15.18 -23.04 51.26
C LEU A 6 -14.82 -21.57 50.92
N LYS A 7 -15.24 -20.63 51.79
CA LYS A 7 -14.75 -19.23 51.93
C LYS A 7 -13.52 -19.19 52.88
N PRO A 8 -12.70 -18.10 52.89
CA PRO A 8 -12.79 -17.13 54.00
C PRO A 8 -12.43 -15.65 53.62
N THR A 9 -13.28 -14.68 54.01
CA THR A 9 -13.11 -13.61 55.04
C THR A 9 -12.29 -12.36 54.67
N HIS A 10 -12.97 -11.19 54.79
CA HIS A 10 -12.46 -9.82 54.75
C HIS A 10 -11.50 -9.48 55.92
N ARG A 11 -10.53 -8.59 55.65
CA ARG A 11 -10.10 -7.47 56.51
C ARG A 11 -9.35 -6.43 55.66
N GLY A 12 -9.73 -5.15 55.72
CA GLY A 12 -8.86 -3.99 55.46
C GLY A 12 -8.57 -3.27 56.78
N PRO A 13 -8.08 -2.00 56.81
CA PRO A 13 -7.39 -1.19 55.79
C PRO A 13 -6.08 -0.54 56.34
N ARG A 14 -5.32 0.21 55.52
CA ARG A 14 -4.55 1.41 55.95
C ARG A 14 -4.06 2.25 54.77
N ALA A 15 -4.27 3.56 54.88
CA ALA A 15 -3.93 4.62 53.93
C ALA A 15 -2.58 5.29 54.27
N SER A 16 -1.90 5.91 53.30
CA SER A 16 -0.92 6.99 53.51
C SER A 16 -0.72 7.79 52.22
N ARG A 17 -0.71 9.13 52.37
CA ARG A 17 -0.66 10.22 51.38
C ARG A 17 0.79 10.55 50.94
N LEU A 18 0.97 11.15 49.76
CA LEU A 18 2.00 12.20 49.49
C LEU A 18 1.71 12.88 48.13
N THR A 19 1.07 14.05 48.11
CA THR A 19 1.60 15.42 47.91
C THR A 19 2.07 15.76 46.48
N LEU A 20 1.33 16.69 45.85
CA LEU A 20 1.57 17.30 44.54
C LEU A 20 2.34 18.62 44.75
N ALA A 21 3.43 18.85 44.01
CA ALA A 21 4.10 20.15 43.94
C ALA A 21 4.15 20.61 42.47
N ALA A 22 3.70 21.85 42.26
CA ALA A 22 3.64 22.53 40.97
C ALA A 22 5.01 23.11 40.58
N ILE A 23 5.33 23.10 39.28
CA ILE A 23 6.39 23.91 38.68
C ILE A 23 5.81 24.63 37.46
N THR A 24 5.69 25.95 37.60
CA THR A 24 5.42 26.93 36.55
C THR A 24 6.71 27.25 35.80
N ILE A 25 6.69 27.30 34.46
CA ILE A 25 7.73 27.97 33.67
C ILE A 25 7.06 28.85 32.59
N ALA A 26 7.47 30.11 32.62
CA ALA A 26 6.98 31.24 31.85
C ALA A 26 7.40 31.21 30.36
N ALA A 27 6.58 31.85 29.54
CA ALA A 27 6.82 32.13 28.14
C ALA A 27 7.90 33.22 27.95
N PHE A 28 8.84 33.00 27.03
CA PHE A 28 9.68 34.05 26.46
C PHE A 28 9.36 34.20 24.97
N THR A 29 8.97 35.41 24.59
CA THR A 29 8.84 35.89 23.23
C THR A 29 10.21 36.30 22.69
N LEU A 30 10.56 35.88 21.47
CA LEU A 30 11.64 36.49 20.70
C LEU A 30 11.19 36.68 19.24
N THR A 31 11.24 37.93 18.81
CA THR A 31 10.84 38.45 17.50
C THR A 31 12.01 38.50 16.50
N GLY A 32 11.75 38.07 15.25
CA GLY A 32 12.45 38.47 14.00
C GLY A 32 13.90 37.98 13.82
N VAL A 33 14.41 37.63 12.63
CA VAL A 33 14.01 37.93 11.25
C VAL A 33 14.51 36.77 10.36
N GLY A 34 13.62 36.12 9.62
CA GLY A 34 13.97 35.11 8.62
C GLY A 34 13.99 35.72 7.21
N LEU A 35 15.06 35.48 6.47
CA LEU A 35 15.07 35.57 5.00
C LEU A 35 14.54 34.25 4.45
N SER A 36 13.33 34.28 3.91
CA SER A 36 12.57 33.16 3.38
C SER A 36 12.70 33.05 1.85
N ALA A 37 12.84 31.82 1.36
CA ALA A 37 12.59 31.42 -0.03
C ALA A 37 11.43 30.40 -0.04
N PRO A 38 10.66 30.29 -1.13
CA PRO A 38 9.19 30.28 -1.05
C PRO A 38 8.59 28.89 -0.78
N ALA A 39 7.56 28.89 0.08
CA ALA A 39 6.64 27.79 0.27
C ALA A 39 5.59 27.78 -0.86
N THR A 40 5.26 26.61 -1.41
CA THR A 40 4.00 26.43 -2.15
C THR A 40 2.84 26.70 -1.19
N ALA A 41 2.04 27.72 -1.51
CA ALA A 41 1.02 28.27 -0.63
C ALA A 41 -0.09 27.25 -0.31
N ALA A 42 -0.41 27.11 0.98
CA ALA A 42 -1.63 26.45 1.44
C ALA A 42 -2.86 27.32 1.11
N THR A 43 -3.94 26.69 0.64
CA THR A 43 -5.24 27.34 0.43
C THR A 43 -5.77 27.85 1.78
N GLN A 44 -5.63 29.15 2.05
CA GLN A 44 -6.22 29.77 3.24
C GLN A 44 -7.69 30.13 2.99
N THR A 45 -8.52 29.97 4.02
CA THR A 45 -9.92 30.43 4.04
C THR A 45 -10.07 31.51 5.11
N THR A 46 -10.57 32.68 4.75
CA THR A 46 -11.01 33.70 5.71
C THR A 46 -12.47 33.48 6.09
N ASP A 47 -12.85 33.88 7.31
CA ASP A 47 -14.23 33.93 7.77
C ASP A 47 -15.02 34.80 6.77
N GLY A 48 -15.97 34.21 6.06
CA GLY A 48 -16.93 34.97 5.26
C GLY A 48 -17.95 35.68 6.16
N THR A 49 -19.08 36.14 5.61
CA THR A 49 -20.10 36.81 6.45
C THR A 49 -20.73 35.82 7.44
N SER A 50 -20.71 36.14 8.73
CA SER A 50 -21.37 35.32 9.76
C SER A 50 -22.88 35.27 9.52
N VAL A 51 -23.45 34.06 9.57
CA VAL A 51 -24.89 33.79 9.39
C VAL A 51 -25.52 33.42 10.73
N VAL A 52 -24.81 32.63 11.54
CA VAL A 52 -25.19 32.32 12.91
C VAL A 52 -23.92 32.12 13.73
N THR A 53 -23.96 32.59 14.96
CA THR A 53 -23.01 32.24 16.01
C THR A 53 -23.79 31.95 17.27
N ASP A 54 -23.44 30.87 17.96
CA ASP A 54 -24.11 30.42 19.16
C ASP A 54 -23.08 29.98 20.19
N ALA A 55 -22.92 30.81 21.22
CA ALA A 55 -22.13 30.53 22.42
C ALA A 55 -22.99 29.89 23.53
N PHE A 56 -24.21 29.45 23.21
CA PHE A 56 -25.07 28.66 24.10
C PHE A 56 -25.34 29.29 25.47
N SER A 57 -25.37 30.62 25.56
CA SER A 57 -25.53 31.38 26.81
C SER A 57 -26.93 31.29 27.46
N ARG A 58 -27.88 30.62 26.81
CA ARG A 58 -29.26 30.44 27.28
C ARG A 58 -29.43 29.15 28.09
N THR A 59 -30.60 28.97 28.69
CA THR A 59 -31.00 27.69 29.30
C THR A 59 -32.25 27.16 28.63
N VAL A 60 -32.19 25.94 28.10
CA VAL A 60 -33.30 25.26 27.40
C VAL A 60 -33.31 23.79 27.82
N ALA A 61 -34.46 23.29 28.28
CA ALA A 61 -34.58 21.94 28.83
C ALA A 61 -34.76 20.82 27.79
N SER A 62 -35.21 21.16 26.58
CA SER A 62 -35.45 20.22 25.47
C SER A 62 -35.14 20.88 24.14
N GLY A 63 -34.24 20.27 23.37
CA GLY A 63 -33.66 20.85 22.17
C GLY A 63 -32.63 21.94 22.48
N TRP A 64 -32.19 22.64 21.43
CA TRP A 64 -31.34 23.82 21.59
C TRP A 64 -32.12 25.13 21.55
N GLY A 65 -33.41 25.17 21.20
CA GLY A 65 -34.19 26.43 21.11
C GLY A 65 -33.67 27.34 19.99
N SER A 66 -33.61 28.65 20.22
CA SER A 66 -33.13 29.62 19.23
C SER A 66 -31.69 30.05 19.51
N ALA A 67 -30.84 30.08 18.48
CA ALA A 67 -29.51 30.69 18.57
C ALA A 67 -29.60 32.19 18.89
N ALA A 68 -28.51 32.79 19.37
CA ALA A 68 -28.44 34.23 19.66
C ALA A 68 -28.77 35.13 18.44
N SER A 69 -28.61 34.61 17.22
CA SER A 69 -29.00 35.27 15.97
C SER A 69 -30.52 35.21 15.67
N GLY A 70 -31.32 34.60 16.55
CA GLY A 70 -32.79 34.47 16.40
C GLY A 70 -33.26 33.31 15.52
N LEU A 71 -32.34 32.42 15.10
CA LEU A 71 -32.69 31.25 14.27
C LEU A 71 -32.94 30.01 15.15
N ASP A 72 -34.06 29.33 14.90
CA ASP A 72 -34.46 28.12 15.64
C ASP A 72 -33.70 26.88 15.19
N TYR A 73 -33.26 26.07 16.16
CA TYR A 73 -32.80 24.72 15.90
C TYR A 73 -33.98 23.75 15.81
N ALA A 74 -33.94 22.87 14.81
CA ALA A 74 -34.82 21.73 14.68
C ALA A 74 -34.11 20.45 15.11
N SER A 75 -34.78 19.66 15.97
CA SER A 75 -34.25 18.39 16.47
C SER A 75 -35.17 17.23 16.14
N ASN A 76 -34.58 16.09 15.78
CA ASN A 76 -35.30 14.82 15.66
C ASN A 76 -35.47 14.10 17.02
N ARG A 77 -34.75 14.55 18.06
CA ARG A 77 -34.71 13.92 19.40
C ARG A 77 -34.56 14.97 20.49
N ALA A 78 -35.43 15.99 20.50
CA ALA A 78 -35.29 17.16 21.38
C ALA A 78 -35.02 16.82 22.86
N ALA A 79 -35.60 15.75 23.39
CA ALA A 79 -35.38 15.30 24.77
C ALA A 79 -33.92 14.91 25.11
N ASP A 80 -33.11 14.56 24.12
CA ASP A 80 -31.69 14.22 24.31
C ASP A 80 -30.77 15.45 24.25
N PHE A 81 -31.32 16.62 23.90
CA PHE A 81 -30.58 17.86 23.76
C PHE A 81 -31.07 18.90 24.75
N SER A 82 -30.15 19.68 25.29
CA SER A 82 -30.47 20.81 26.15
C SER A 82 -29.40 21.88 26.01
N VAL A 83 -29.67 23.08 26.54
CA VAL A 83 -28.66 24.11 26.73
C VAL A 83 -28.64 24.46 28.20
N LYS A 84 -27.47 24.40 28.82
CA LYS A 84 -27.27 24.78 30.21
C LYS A 84 -25.80 25.11 30.42
N ASP A 85 -25.52 26.01 31.36
CA ASP A 85 -24.15 26.31 31.81
C ASP A 85 -23.21 26.73 30.66
N GLY A 86 -23.77 27.44 29.66
CA GLY A 86 -23.02 27.98 28.52
C GLY A 86 -22.70 26.98 27.42
N VAL A 87 -23.26 25.76 27.43
CA VAL A 87 -23.00 24.75 26.40
C VAL A 87 -24.27 24.08 25.88
N GLY A 88 -24.27 23.73 24.61
CA GLY A 88 -25.23 22.82 24.01
C GLY A 88 -24.92 21.38 24.41
N SER A 89 -25.69 20.82 25.33
CA SER A 89 -25.51 19.44 25.78
C SER A 89 -26.26 18.45 24.90
N VAL A 90 -25.66 17.28 24.71
CA VAL A 90 -26.23 16.12 24.00
C VAL A 90 -26.04 14.86 24.84
N ALA A 91 -27.14 14.21 25.24
CA ALA A 91 -27.11 12.88 25.83
C ALA A 91 -26.93 11.83 24.71
N LEU A 92 -25.75 11.22 24.63
CA LEU A 92 -25.46 10.18 23.65
C LEU A 92 -25.96 8.83 24.15
N VAL A 93 -27.07 8.37 23.58
CA VAL A 93 -27.70 7.08 23.90
C VAL A 93 -27.18 6.00 22.94
N PRO A 94 -26.77 4.81 23.43
CA PRO A 94 -26.23 3.75 22.59
C PRO A 94 -27.18 3.37 21.45
N GLY A 95 -26.66 3.36 20.21
CA GLY A 95 -27.41 3.04 19.00
C GLY A 95 -28.28 4.18 18.46
N ALA A 96 -28.37 5.32 19.15
CA ALA A 96 -29.25 6.43 18.74
C ALA A 96 -28.53 7.43 17.83
N PHE A 97 -29.31 7.98 16.89
CA PHE A 97 -28.90 9.06 15.98
C PHE A 97 -29.68 10.35 16.29
N GLY A 98 -28.97 11.45 16.53
CA GLY A 98 -29.56 12.74 16.90
C GLY A 98 -29.12 13.87 15.97
N THR A 99 -30.00 14.84 15.72
CA THR A 99 -29.71 16.02 14.90
C THR A 99 -30.12 17.31 15.60
N GLN A 100 -29.37 18.37 15.32
CA GLN A 100 -29.77 19.77 15.55
C GLN A 100 -29.40 20.56 14.28
N THR A 101 -30.40 20.86 13.45
CA THR A 101 -30.21 21.64 12.22
C THR A 101 -30.81 23.02 12.39
N LEU A 102 -30.36 23.98 11.58
CA LEU A 102 -30.89 25.35 11.52
C LEU A 102 -31.64 25.52 10.20
N PRO A 103 -32.95 25.24 10.13
CA PRO A 103 -33.70 25.30 8.87
C PRO A 103 -33.77 26.72 8.28
N GLY A 104 -33.66 27.75 9.13
CA GLY A 104 -33.58 29.15 8.71
C GLY A 104 -32.25 29.53 8.06
N VAL A 105 -31.24 28.65 8.08
CA VAL A 105 -30.01 28.80 7.29
C VAL A 105 -30.21 28.06 5.97
N SER A 106 -30.03 28.73 4.84
CA SER A 106 -29.96 28.09 3.53
C SER A 106 -28.80 28.67 2.75
N THR A 107 -27.70 27.91 2.68
CA THR A 107 -26.48 28.34 2.01
C THR A 107 -25.92 27.21 1.16
N ARG A 108 -25.39 27.60 -0.01
CA ARG A 108 -24.64 26.71 -0.88
C ARG A 108 -23.18 26.66 -0.43
N ASP A 109 -22.53 27.82 -0.34
CA ASP A 109 -21.12 27.92 -0.01
C ASP A 109 -21.00 28.39 1.44
N ALA A 110 -20.53 27.50 2.32
CA ALA A 110 -20.49 27.74 3.76
C ALA A 110 -19.29 27.09 4.45
N ARG A 111 -18.91 27.70 5.56
CA ARG A 111 -18.06 27.12 6.60
C ARG A 111 -18.88 26.99 7.88
N ILE A 112 -18.71 25.88 8.59
CA ILE A 112 -19.23 25.65 9.94
C ILE A 112 -18.10 25.21 10.86
N ARG A 113 -18.13 25.68 12.12
CA ARG A 113 -17.15 25.33 13.16
C ARG A 113 -17.85 25.16 14.50
N ALA A 114 -17.37 24.24 15.33
CA ALA A 114 -17.80 24.11 16.72
C ALA A 114 -16.67 23.58 17.60
N ASN A 115 -16.71 23.91 18.89
CA ASN A 115 -15.97 23.22 19.93
C ASN A 115 -16.81 22.06 20.47
N VAL A 116 -16.20 20.91 20.65
CA VAL A 116 -16.87 19.69 21.11
C VAL A 116 -16.04 19.01 22.19
N THR A 117 -16.71 18.62 23.27
CA THR A 117 -16.11 17.94 24.42
C THR A 117 -16.90 16.66 24.70
N LEU A 118 -16.21 15.55 24.92
CA LEU A 118 -16.83 14.27 25.27
C LEU A 118 -16.50 13.88 26.71
N ASP A 119 -17.53 13.71 27.55
CA ASP A 119 -17.38 13.50 29.00
C ASP A 119 -16.66 12.19 29.34
N ALA A 120 -16.88 11.16 28.53
CA ALA A 120 -16.19 9.88 28.63
C ALA A 120 -15.92 9.29 27.25
N LEU A 121 -14.68 8.85 27.01
CA LEU A 121 -14.31 8.18 25.78
C LEU A 121 -14.94 6.79 25.71
N PRO A 122 -15.34 6.31 24.51
CA PRO A 122 -15.86 4.97 24.35
C PRO A 122 -14.82 3.91 24.73
N ALA A 123 -15.18 2.87 25.48
CA ALA A 123 -14.29 1.74 25.78
C ALA A 123 -14.54 0.52 24.85
N ALA A 124 -15.68 0.50 24.16
CA ALA A 124 -16.15 -0.59 23.30
C ALA A 124 -16.96 -0.04 22.12
N GLY A 125 -17.24 -0.89 21.12
CA GLY A 125 -17.94 -0.49 19.91
C GLY A 125 -17.15 0.40 18.96
N ASN A 126 -17.87 0.99 18.02
CA ASN A 126 -17.32 1.88 16.98
C ASN A 126 -17.19 3.34 17.44
N GLY A 127 -17.54 3.63 18.70
CA GLY A 127 -17.33 4.92 19.36
C GLY A 127 -18.46 5.93 19.20
N ALA A 128 -18.16 7.18 19.53
CA ALA A 128 -19.07 8.32 19.50
C ALA A 128 -18.72 9.22 18.31
N THR A 129 -19.70 9.57 17.49
CA THR A 129 -19.55 10.44 16.31
C THR A 129 -20.28 11.74 16.54
N PHE A 130 -19.59 12.85 16.32
CA PHE A 130 -20.13 14.19 16.16
C PHE A 130 -19.81 14.66 14.76
N SER A 131 -20.79 15.14 14.01
CA SER A 131 -20.55 15.63 12.66
C SER A 131 -21.07 17.03 12.48
N LEU A 132 -20.26 17.89 11.87
CA LEU A 132 -20.73 19.16 11.34
C LEU A 132 -21.38 18.92 9.99
N THR A 133 -22.54 19.54 9.76
CA THR A 133 -23.39 19.28 8.61
C THR A 133 -23.62 20.56 7.81
N LEU A 134 -23.48 20.46 6.49
CA LEU A 134 -23.78 21.52 5.52
C LEU A 134 -24.67 20.97 4.38
N ARG A 135 -25.43 21.86 3.74
CA ARG A 135 -26.38 21.53 2.65
C ARG A 135 -27.39 20.45 3.01
N SER A 136 -27.88 20.47 4.25
CA SER A 136 -28.91 19.54 4.70
C SER A 136 -30.30 19.96 4.18
N ASN A 137 -31.07 19.00 3.67
CA ASN A 137 -32.50 19.20 3.38
C ASN A 137 -33.41 18.30 4.24
N GLY A 138 -32.86 17.66 5.28
CA GLY A 138 -33.56 16.69 6.12
C GLY A 138 -33.51 15.24 5.60
N GLY A 139 -33.23 15.02 4.31
CA GLY A 139 -32.98 13.71 3.72
C GLY A 139 -31.51 13.48 3.38
N THR A 140 -30.89 14.42 2.68
CA THR A 140 -29.47 14.39 2.28
C THR A 140 -28.68 15.50 2.96
N SER A 141 -27.39 15.28 3.18
CA SER A 141 -26.47 16.32 3.67
C SER A 141 -25.00 15.98 3.40
N TYR A 142 -24.12 16.97 3.41
CA TYR A 142 -22.69 16.71 3.59
C TYR A 142 -22.32 16.77 5.06
N GLN A 143 -21.45 15.87 5.50
CA GLN A 143 -21.01 15.78 6.88
C GLN A 143 -19.48 15.69 6.99
N ALA A 144 -18.89 16.49 7.87
CA ALA A 144 -17.55 16.25 8.41
C ALA A 144 -17.69 15.50 9.74
N ARG A 145 -17.43 14.20 9.70
CA ARG A 145 -17.65 13.27 10.80
C ARG A 145 -16.40 13.17 11.66
N ALA A 146 -16.47 13.70 12.87
CA ALA A 146 -15.47 13.59 13.92
C ALA A 146 -15.86 12.46 14.89
N ARG A 147 -15.14 11.33 14.82
CA ARG A 147 -15.43 10.13 15.58
C ARG A 147 -14.39 9.88 16.67
N PHE A 148 -14.81 10.00 17.91
CA PHE A 148 -14.07 9.60 19.10
C PHE A 148 -14.07 8.07 19.20
N THR A 149 -12.88 7.48 19.24
CA THR A 149 -12.69 6.03 19.21
C THR A 149 -12.20 5.49 20.55
N LYS A 150 -12.30 4.17 20.72
CA LYS A 150 -11.77 3.46 21.89
C LYS A 150 -10.25 3.46 22.02
N SER A 151 -9.54 3.85 20.97
CA SER A 151 -8.08 4.04 21.00
C SER A 151 -7.68 5.47 21.34
N ALA A 152 -8.56 6.24 22.01
CA ALA A 152 -8.32 7.64 22.39
C ALA A 152 -7.91 8.52 21.19
N SER A 153 -8.48 8.26 20.02
CA SER A 153 -8.27 9.05 18.80
C SER A 153 -9.56 9.70 18.34
N LEU A 154 -9.43 10.82 17.63
CA LEU A 154 -10.52 11.39 16.83
C LEU A 154 -10.22 11.17 15.36
N ASN A 155 -11.03 10.32 14.74
CA ASN A 155 -10.99 10.08 13.31
C ASN A 155 -11.90 11.10 12.61
N LEU A 156 -11.39 11.78 11.59
CA LEU A 156 -12.13 12.74 10.79
C LEU A 156 -12.37 12.16 9.40
N SER A 157 -13.57 12.35 8.85
CA SER A 157 -13.93 11.90 7.51
C SER A 157 -14.99 12.81 6.91
N LEU A 158 -15.06 12.87 5.58
CA LEU A 158 -16.13 13.55 4.87
C LEU A 158 -17.13 12.52 4.33
N SER A 159 -18.41 12.83 4.34
CA SER A 159 -19.44 12.00 3.73
C SER A 159 -20.57 12.81 3.12
N ARG A 160 -21.26 12.18 2.17
CA ARG A 160 -22.58 12.54 1.68
C ARG A 160 -23.59 11.56 2.27
N TYR A 161 -24.41 12.04 3.18
CA TYR A 161 -25.50 11.32 3.80
C TYR A 161 -26.72 11.29 2.87
N ASP A 162 -27.38 10.13 2.79
CA ASP A 162 -28.55 9.89 1.93
C ASP A 162 -29.64 9.11 2.68
N GLY A 163 -30.27 9.78 3.65
CA GLY A 163 -31.41 9.30 4.43
C GLY A 163 -31.11 8.18 5.44
N SER A 164 -30.00 7.46 5.30
CA SER A 164 -29.57 6.40 6.21
C SER A 164 -28.05 6.23 6.21
N THR A 165 -27.50 5.76 7.33
CA THR A 165 -26.07 5.41 7.47
C THR A 165 -25.63 4.28 6.55
N SER A 166 -26.55 3.41 6.09
CA SER A 166 -26.24 2.35 5.12
C SER A 166 -26.14 2.83 3.67
N LYS A 167 -26.66 4.03 3.38
CA LYS A 167 -26.61 4.70 2.07
C LYS A 167 -25.62 5.88 2.05
N GLU A 168 -25.00 6.15 3.20
CA GLU A 168 -24.00 7.20 3.36
C GLU A 168 -22.74 6.86 2.55
N THR A 169 -22.30 7.82 1.74
CA THR A 169 -21.13 7.69 0.88
C THR A 169 -19.98 8.54 1.45
N TYR A 170 -18.85 7.91 1.80
CA TYR A 170 -17.66 8.66 2.25
C TYR A 170 -16.95 9.31 1.05
N ILE A 171 -16.51 10.55 1.23
CA ILE A 171 -15.82 11.35 0.21
C ILE A 171 -14.33 11.43 0.59
N GLY A 172 -13.55 10.53 0.01
CA GLY A 172 -12.15 10.33 0.36
C GLY A 172 -11.94 9.46 1.60
N ASP A 173 -10.71 9.47 2.11
CA ASP A 173 -10.28 8.62 3.21
C ASP A 173 -10.68 9.19 4.58
N THR A 174 -10.85 8.30 5.55
CA THR A 174 -10.89 8.70 6.97
C THR A 174 -9.46 8.94 7.47
N VAL A 175 -9.19 10.12 7.99
CA VAL A 175 -7.89 10.47 8.59
C VAL A 175 -7.98 10.39 10.11
N VAL A 176 -6.88 10.06 10.78
CA VAL A 176 -6.79 10.24 12.24
C VAL A 176 -6.41 11.69 12.48
N ALA A 177 -7.40 12.55 12.75
CA ALA A 177 -7.16 13.98 12.92
C ALA A 177 -6.44 14.30 14.23
N LEU A 178 -6.76 13.57 15.30
CA LEU A 178 -6.09 13.69 16.60
C LEU A 178 -5.83 12.32 17.22
N ARG A 179 -4.69 12.22 17.90
CA ARG A 179 -4.34 11.13 18.81
C ARG A 179 -4.30 11.69 20.23
N ASP A 180 -4.34 10.80 21.22
CA ASP A 180 -4.28 11.15 22.64
C ASP A 180 -5.34 12.17 23.06
N VAL A 181 -6.55 11.98 22.55
CA VAL A 181 -7.73 12.72 22.97
C VAL A 181 -8.10 12.25 24.37
N ARG A 182 -8.44 13.17 25.26
CA ARG A 182 -8.85 12.84 26.63
C ARG A 182 -10.33 13.14 26.83
N ALA A 183 -10.95 12.39 27.73
CA ALA A 183 -12.27 12.73 28.23
C ALA A 183 -12.24 14.14 28.84
N GLY A 184 -13.25 14.95 28.55
CA GLY A 184 -13.33 16.36 28.97
C GLY A 184 -12.42 17.32 28.21
N GLU A 185 -11.66 16.86 27.20
CA GLU A 185 -10.81 17.74 26.40
C GLU A 185 -11.62 18.42 25.27
N PRO A 186 -11.64 19.76 25.19
CA PRO A 186 -12.34 20.46 24.13
C PRO A 186 -11.57 20.33 22.81
N ILE A 187 -12.27 19.91 21.77
CA ILE A 187 -11.78 19.77 20.40
C ILE A 187 -12.55 20.70 19.49
N THR A 188 -11.87 21.54 18.72
CA THR A 188 -12.49 22.30 17.65
C THR A 188 -12.56 21.47 16.39
N VAL A 189 -13.72 21.40 15.75
CA VAL A 189 -13.93 20.78 14.43
C VAL A 189 -14.40 21.86 13.48
N GLU A 190 -13.91 21.83 12.25
CA GLU A 190 -14.27 22.79 11.20
C GLU A 190 -14.51 22.09 9.86
N PHE A 191 -15.52 22.56 9.14
CA PHE A 191 -15.98 21.99 7.87
C PHE A 191 -16.38 23.09 6.88
N VAL A 192 -15.95 22.94 5.63
CA VAL A 192 -16.31 23.82 4.50
C VAL A 192 -16.96 22.98 3.40
N ALA A 193 -18.02 23.51 2.79
CA ALA A 193 -18.56 23.04 1.53
C ALA A 193 -18.76 24.23 0.58
N ALA A 194 -18.15 24.21 -0.60
CA ALA A 194 -18.28 25.29 -1.59
C ALA A 194 -18.25 24.77 -3.04
N GLY A 195 -18.94 25.43 -3.96
CA GLY A 195 -19.05 25.03 -5.37
C GLY A 195 -20.32 24.25 -5.71
N ALA A 196 -20.56 23.95 -6.98
CA ALA A 196 -21.77 23.25 -7.42
C ALA A 196 -21.56 22.41 -8.69
N ASP A 197 -21.46 23.06 -9.84
CA ASP A 197 -21.83 22.45 -11.13
C ASP A 197 -20.81 21.46 -11.69
N ALA A 198 -19.51 21.71 -11.51
CA ALA A 198 -18.49 20.73 -11.90
C ALA A 198 -17.99 19.92 -10.69
N SER A 199 -18.06 20.51 -9.50
CA SER A 199 -17.60 19.90 -8.25
C SER A 199 -18.12 20.67 -7.04
N VAL A 200 -18.22 20.00 -5.90
CA VAL A 200 -18.37 20.62 -4.58
C VAL A 200 -17.10 20.35 -3.78
N GLN A 201 -16.31 21.38 -3.52
CA GLN A 201 -15.13 21.31 -2.69
C GLN A 201 -15.52 21.20 -1.21
N LEU A 202 -14.97 20.19 -0.54
CA LEU A 202 -15.21 19.86 0.86
C LEU A 202 -13.89 19.85 1.62
N LEU A 203 -13.80 20.65 2.69
CA LEU A 203 -12.60 20.74 3.53
C LEU A 203 -12.94 20.44 4.98
N ALA A 204 -12.14 19.65 5.68
CA ALA A 204 -12.33 19.42 7.11
C ALA A 204 -11.01 19.38 7.89
N ARG A 205 -11.05 19.86 9.13
CA ARG A 205 -9.96 19.74 10.09
C ARG A 205 -10.49 19.71 11.52
N ALA A 206 -9.72 19.13 12.43
CA ALA A 206 -10.01 19.12 13.85
C ALA A 206 -8.73 19.27 14.66
N TRP A 207 -8.80 20.00 15.78
CA TRP A 207 -7.67 20.26 16.66
C TRP A 207 -8.10 20.47 18.10
N LYS A 208 -7.20 20.20 19.05
CA LYS A 208 -7.45 20.52 20.47
C LYS A 208 -7.69 22.02 20.59
N SER A 209 -8.78 22.48 21.21
CA SER A 209 -9.20 23.89 21.13
C SER A 209 -8.18 24.89 21.68
N ALA A 210 -7.31 24.46 22.59
CA ALA A 210 -6.20 25.27 23.10
C ALA A 210 -5.00 25.40 22.13
N ALA A 211 -4.98 24.63 21.04
CA ALA A 211 -3.94 24.64 20.02
C ALA A 211 -4.34 25.53 18.83
N THR A 212 -3.34 25.92 18.03
CA THR A 212 -3.60 26.61 16.76
C THR A 212 -4.21 25.66 15.74
N ALA A 213 -5.13 26.17 14.92
CA ALA A 213 -5.74 25.39 13.85
C ALA A 213 -4.68 24.86 12.87
N PRO A 214 -4.67 23.56 12.56
CA PRO A 214 -3.74 22.98 11.60
C PRO A 214 -4.14 23.37 10.16
N PRO A 215 -3.30 23.12 9.15
CA PRO A 215 -3.75 23.07 7.77
C PRO A 215 -4.96 22.12 7.60
N TRP A 216 -5.72 22.29 6.52
CA TRP A 216 -6.82 21.38 6.19
C TRP A 216 -6.33 19.94 6.16
N GLN A 217 -6.91 19.08 7.01
CA GLN A 217 -6.51 17.68 7.14
C GLN A 217 -7.21 16.81 6.11
N ILE A 218 -8.36 17.26 5.62
CA ILE A 218 -9.06 16.70 4.47
C ILE A 218 -9.41 17.84 3.52
N ASP A 219 -9.07 17.66 2.25
CA ASP A 219 -9.38 18.57 1.14
C ASP A 219 -9.80 17.70 -0.06
N ARG A 220 -11.10 17.63 -0.35
CA ARG A 220 -11.66 16.74 -1.39
C ARG A 220 -12.82 17.40 -2.12
N ALA A 221 -12.90 17.18 -3.42
CA ALA A 221 -14.05 17.57 -4.24
C ALA A 221 -15.02 16.40 -4.42
N ASP A 222 -16.32 16.60 -4.17
CA ASP A 222 -17.38 15.73 -4.65
C ASP A 222 -17.72 16.09 -6.10
N THR A 223 -17.26 15.27 -7.03
CA THR A 223 -17.56 15.37 -8.48
C THR A 223 -18.62 14.37 -8.93
N ASP A 224 -19.18 13.59 -8.01
CA ASP A 224 -20.15 12.54 -8.34
C ASP A 224 -21.45 13.15 -8.85
N ALA A 225 -22.19 12.43 -9.69
CA ALA A 225 -23.44 12.93 -10.27
C ALA A 225 -24.52 13.21 -9.21
N LYS A 226 -24.45 12.53 -8.05
CA LYS A 226 -25.36 12.73 -6.92
C LYS A 226 -24.85 13.73 -5.89
N ARG A 227 -23.77 14.47 -6.19
CA ARG A 227 -23.25 15.52 -5.32
C ARG A 227 -24.38 16.51 -4.99
N ILE A 228 -24.41 17.01 -3.75
CA ILE A 228 -25.44 17.95 -3.31
C ILE A 228 -25.08 19.34 -3.81
N THR A 229 -25.69 19.77 -4.92
CA THR A 229 -25.45 21.08 -5.55
C THR A 229 -26.33 22.19 -4.98
N ALA A 230 -27.49 21.84 -4.44
CA ALA A 230 -28.45 22.78 -3.87
C ALA A 230 -27.95 23.38 -2.54
N ALA A 231 -28.37 24.62 -2.26
CA ALA A 231 -28.24 25.21 -0.94
C ALA A 231 -29.06 24.44 0.09
N GLY A 232 -28.64 24.45 1.35
CA GLY A 232 -29.39 23.82 2.43
C GLY A 232 -28.94 24.25 3.82
N ALA A 233 -29.55 23.62 4.82
CA ALA A 233 -29.34 23.92 6.22
C ALA A 233 -27.96 23.48 6.72
N ALA A 234 -27.50 24.20 7.74
CA ALA A 234 -26.33 23.88 8.53
C ALA A 234 -26.74 23.27 9.88
N GLY A 235 -25.84 22.55 10.54
CA GLY A 235 -26.11 22.02 11.88
C GLY A 235 -25.16 20.91 12.29
N ILE A 236 -25.62 20.06 13.21
CA ILE A 236 -24.88 18.90 13.69
C ILE A 236 -25.68 17.61 13.56
N THR A 237 -24.95 16.50 13.43
CA THR A 237 -25.48 15.16 13.66
C THR A 237 -24.62 14.45 14.70
N THR A 238 -25.23 13.51 15.44
CA THR A 238 -24.55 12.71 16.45
C THR A 238 -24.97 11.26 16.36
N TYR A 239 -24.06 10.36 16.70
CA TYR A 239 -24.34 8.93 16.80
C TYR A 239 -23.44 8.28 17.85
N LEU A 240 -24.00 7.39 18.66
CA LEU A 240 -23.23 6.51 19.54
C LEU A 240 -23.40 5.06 19.13
N SER A 241 -22.29 4.33 19.00
CA SER A 241 -22.34 2.89 18.72
C SER A 241 -23.12 2.15 19.81
N ALA A 242 -23.96 1.19 19.43
CA ALA A 242 -24.81 0.42 20.35
C ALA A 242 -24.02 -0.34 21.43
N GLU A 243 -22.75 -0.65 21.16
CA GLU A 243 -21.85 -1.34 22.08
C GLU A 243 -21.06 -0.38 23.00
N SER A 244 -21.17 0.93 22.77
CA SER A 244 -20.53 1.94 23.61
C SER A 244 -21.44 2.30 24.80
N ALA A 245 -20.86 2.54 25.97
CA ALA A 245 -21.61 3.03 27.12
C ALA A 245 -22.16 4.43 26.85
N ALA A 246 -23.34 4.73 27.40
CA ALA A 246 -23.93 6.06 27.34
C ALA A 246 -22.96 7.11 27.88
N THR A 247 -22.89 8.25 27.22
CA THR A 247 -21.99 9.36 27.57
C THR A 247 -22.66 10.68 27.19
N ARG A 248 -22.04 11.80 27.53
CA ARG A 248 -22.54 13.13 27.19
C ARG A 248 -21.50 13.85 26.34
N LEU A 249 -22.01 14.57 25.36
CA LEU A 249 -21.23 15.42 24.48
C LEU A 249 -21.71 16.85 24.66
N SER A 250 -20.76 17.77 24.82
CA SER A 250 -21.02 19.20 24.96
C SER A 250 -20.50 19.92 23.72
N VAL A 251 -21.27 20.87 23.22
CA VAL A 251 -20.95 21.70 22.05
C VAL A 251 -20.94 23.15 22.50
N ASP A 252 -19.92 23.87 22.05
CA ASP A 252 -19.77 25.30 22.32
C ASP A 252 -19.26 26.03 21.06
N ASP A 253 -19.38 27.35 21.03
CA ASP A 253 -18.91 28.23 19.96
C ASP A 253 -19.29 27.75 18.54
N LEU A 254 -20.55 27.35 18.35
CA LEU A 254 -21.04 26.93 17.03
C LEU A 254 -21.17 28.18 16.15
N GLY A 255 -20.47 28.21 15.02
CA GLY A 255 -20.58 29.30 14.05
C GLY A 255 -20.77 28.77 12.63
N VAL A 256 -21.56 29.49 11.84
CA VAL A 256 -21.73 29.28 10.40
C VAL A 256 -21.48 30.59 9.66
N TRP A 257 -20.65 30.54 8.65
CA TRP A 257 -20.29 31.67 7.79
C TRP A 257 -20.55 31.31 6.33
N LYS A 258 -21.11 32.24 5.55
CA LYS A 258 -21.37 32.06 4.11
C LYS A 258 -20.20 32.56 3.26
N ASP A 259 -20.15 32.10 2.02
CA ASP A 259 -19.20 32.53 0.98
C ASP A 259 -17.72 32.39 1.40
N PRO A 260 -17.28 31.20 1.85
CA PRO A 260 -15.90 30.99 2.26
C PRO A 260 -14.98 31.24 1.06
N VAL A 261 -14.01 32.14 1.21
CA VAL A 261 -13.01 32.42 0.18
C VAL A 261 -12.05 31.22 0.11
N LEU A 262 -12.17 30.40 -0.94
CA LEU A 262 -11.22 29.34 -1.23
C LEU A 262 -10.06 29.91 -2.07
N SER A 263 -8.95 30.28 -1.43
CA SER A 263 -7.79 30.87 -2.13
C SER A 263 -6.98 29.80 -2.88
N GLY A 264 -7.41 29.42 -4.08
CA GLY A 264 -6.59 28.65 -5.02
C GLY A 264 -5.56 29.56 -5.69
N GLY A 265 -4.33 29.07 -5.90
CA GLY A 265 -3.32 29.73 -6.73
C GLY A 265 -3.85 29.93 -8.16
N GLY A 266 -4.48 31.08 -8.40
CA GLY A 266 -4.86 31.59 -9.70
C GLY A 266 -3.72 32.42 -10.28
N SER A 267 -3.39 32.10 -11.53
CA SER A 267 -2.53 32.82 -12.45
C SER A 267 -2.44 34.34 -12.26
N THR A 268 -1.23 34.88 -12.19
CA THR A 268 -0.96 36.28 -12.55
C THR A 268 -0.92 36.40 -14.09
N PRO A 269 -1.47 37.46 -14.71
CA PRO A 269 -1.70 37.52 -16.15
C PRO A 269 -0.43 37.92 -16.93
N ALA A 270 -0.15 37.23 -18.04
CA ALA A 270 0.74 37.71 -19.10
C ALA A 270 -0.08 38.47 -20.17
N PRO A 271 0.49 39.47 -20.86
CA PRO A 271 -0.27 40.48 -21.60
C PRO A 271 -0.93 39.95 -22.88
N ALA A 272 -2.03 40.59 -23.27
CA ALA A 272 -2.93 40.20 -24.35
C ALA A 272 -2.29 40.29 -25.75
N PRO A 273 -2.39 39.23 -26.59
CA PRO A 273 -2.21 39.33 -28.04
C PRO A 273 -3.56 39.53 -28.73
N THR A 274 -3.61 40.51 -29.64
CA THR A 274 -4.76 40.85 -30.47
C THR A 274 -4.98 39.87 -31.62
N THR A 275 -6.26 39.72 -32.00
CA THR A 275 -6.82 38.80 -33.00
C THR A 275 -6.36 39.09 -34.44
N PRO A 276 -5.94 38.08 -35.22
CA PRO A 276 -5.94 38.15 -36.69
C PRO A 276 -7.16 37.43 -37.31
N ALA A 277 -7.62 37.99 -38.43
CA ALA A 277 -8.79 37.59 -39.23
C ALA A 277 -8.69 36.17 -39.87
N PRO A 278 -9.80 35.59 -40.37
CA PRO A 278 -9.88 34.16 -40.72
C PRO A 278 -9.49 33.84 -42.19
N ALA A 279 -8.82 32.70 -42.40
CA ALA A 279 -8.69 31.98 -43.69
C ALA A 279 -8.17 30.53 -43.44
N PRO A 280 -8.14 29.64 -44.45
CA PRO A 280 -9.22 28.87 -45.10
C PRO A 280 -9.16 27.36 -44.74
N ALA A 281 -10.07 26.55 -45.31
CA ALA A 281 -10.32 25.14 -44.95
C ALA A 281 -9.08 24.19 -45.04
N PRO A 282 -8.92 23.21 -44.12
CA PRO A 282 -7.75 22.33 -44.10
C PRO A 282 -7.80 21.19 -45.14
N ALA A 283 -6.65 20.95 -45.78
CA ALA A 283 -6.35 19.73 -46.55
C ALA A 283 -6.18 18.49 -45.63
N PRO A 284 -6.23 17.24 -46.17
CA PRO A 284 -6.26 16.02 -45.38
C PRO A 284 -5.02 15.84 -44.48
N ALA A 285 -5.25 15.38 -43.25
CA ALA A 285 -4.21 15.20 -42.23
C ALA A 285 -3.14 14.16 -42.64
N PRO A 286 -1.84 14.43 -42.42
CA PRO A 286 -0.77 13.44 -42.54
C PRO A 286 -0.93 12.32 -41.50
N ALA A 287 -0.51 11.10 -41.87
CA ALA A 287 -0.60 9.91 -41.03
C ALA A 287 0.11 10.08 -39.66
N PRO A 288 -0.40 9.47 -38.57
CA PRO A 288 0.18 9.59 -37.24
C PRO A 288 1.63 9.10 -37.19
N ALA A 289 2.51 9.89 -36.56
CA ALA A 289 3.89 9.50 -36.28
C ALA A 289 3.94 8.28 -35.33
N PRO A 290 4.92 7.35 -35.49
CA PRO A 290 5.06 6.15 -34.68
C PRO A 290 5.25 6.44 -33.19
N ALA A 291 4.75 5.53 -32.35
CA ALA A 291 4.92 5.55 -30.90
C ALA A 291 6.41 5.71 -30.50
N PRO A 292 6.72 6.46 -29.43
CA PRO A 292 8.10 6.67 -29.00
C PRO A 292 8.78 5.33 -28.68
N ALA A 293 9.95 5.13 -29.28
CA ALA A 293 10.81 4.00 -29.02
C ALA A 293 11.19 3.91 -27.53
N PRO A 294 11.46 2.71 -26.99
CA PRO A 294 11.97 2.55 -25.63
C PRO A 294 13.20 3.43 -25.44
N ALA A 295 13.33 4.05 -24.26
CA ALA A 295 14.49 4.85 -23.90
C ALA A 295 15.79 4.07 -24.20
N ALA A 296 16.44 4.44 -25.30
CA ALA A 296 17.76 3.97 -25.66
C ALA A 296 18.74 4.63 -24.68
N GLY A 297 19.06 3.92 -23.60
CA GLY A 297 19.93 4.48 -22.57
C GLY A 297 20.26 3.60 -21.37
N LEU A 298 20.01 2.29 -21.39
CA LEU A 298 20.55 1.30 -20.43
C LEU A 298 20.68 -0.10 -21.09
N GLN A 299 21.02 -0.17 -22.38
CA GLN A 299 21.07 -1.44 -23.13
C GLN A 299 22.31 -2.31 -22.86
N ASN A 300 23.21 -1.91 -21.96
CA ASN A 300 24.40 -2.69 -21.60
C ASN A 300 24.46 -3.03 -20.10
N ALA A 301 23.35 -3.50 -19.54
CA ALA A 301 23.40 -4.31 -18.32
C ALA A 301 23.62 -5.78 -18.76
N PRO A 302 24.63 -6.50 -18.23
CA PRO A 302 24.86 -7.89 -18.59
C PRO A 302 23.60 -8.75 -18.36
N ALA A 303 23.43 -9.77 -19.20
CA ALA A 303 22.36 -10.76 -19.09
C ALA A 303 22.26 -11.31 -17.66
N ILE A 304 21.03 -11.59 -17.22
CA ILE A 304 20.67 -12.00 -15.86
C ILE A 304 20.20 -13.47 -15.93
N THR A 305 20.85 -14.42 -15.26
CA THR A 305 20.49 -15.87 -15.18
C THR A 305 19.67 -16.17 -13.93
N ALA A 306 18.82 -15.24 -13.51
CA ALA A 306 17.76 -15.50 -12.55
C ALA A 306 16.44 -15.73 -13.29
N GLY A 307 15.60 -16.63 -12.79
CA GLY A 307 14.33 -16.98 -13.39
C GLY A 307 14.24 -18.44 -13.79
N SER A 308 13.06 -18.82 -14.26
CA SER A 308 12.85 -20.10 -14.92
C SER A 308 13.61 -20.14 -16.23
N VAL A 309 14.10 -21.32 -16.60
CA VAL A 309 14.41 -21.61 -18.02
C VAL A 309 13.16 -21.37 -18.89
N ALA A 310 13.35 -21.10 -20.18
CA ALA A 310 12.23 -20.90 -21.10
C ALA A 310 11.28 -22.13 -21.08
N VAL A 311 9.97 -21.89 -21.08
CA VAL A 311 8.99 -22.99 -21.13
C VAL A 311 9.24 -23.84 -22.39
N GLY A 312 9.37 -25.15 -22.22
CA GLY A 312 9.77 -26.08 -23.29
C GLY A 312 11.26 -26.33 -23.43
N SER A 313 12.12 -25.72 -22.60
CA SER A 313 13.56 -26.03 -22.59
C SER A 313 14.01 -26.93 -21.43
N ALA A 314 13.17 -27.08 -20.40
CA ALA A 314 13.48 -27.93 -19.25
C ALA A 314 13.63 -29.40 -19.65
N ASN A 315 14.60 -30.10 -19.06
CA ASN A 315 14.98 -31.47 -19.43
C ASN A 315 14.96 -32.42 -18.24
N TYR A 316 13.78 -32.61 -17.63
CA TYR A 316 13.63 -33.51 -16.49
C TYR A 316 13.52 -34.97 -16.94
N SER A 317 14.35 -35.86 -16.38
CA SER A 317 14.25 -37.30 -16.62
C SER A 317 12.85 -37.81 -16.33
N VAL A 318 12.34 -38.70 -17.19
CA VAL A 318 11.06 -39.38 -16.98
C VAL A 318 11.30 -40.68 -16.23
N PRO A 319 10.84 -40.82 -14.97
CA PRO A 319 11.05 -42.05 -14.21
C PRO A 319 10.21 -43.20 -14.77
N SER A 320 10.67 -44.44 -14.54
CA SER A 320 9.86 -45.63 -14.79
C SER A 320 8.57 -45.57 -13.97
N GLY A 321 7.44 -45.96 -14.57
CA GLY A 321 6.13 -45.90 -13.94
C GLY A 321 5.50 -44.49 -13.86
N ALA A 322 6.07 -43.50 -14.57
CA ALA A 322 5.45 -42.18 -14.69
C ALA A 322 4.03 -42.26 -15.30
N ILE A 323 3.13 -41.40 -14.79
CA ILE A 323 1.77 -41.23 -15.30
C ILE A 323 1.78 -40.07 -16.28
N TYR A 324 1.25 -40.27 -17.49
CA TYR A 324 1.27 -39.24 -18.52
C TYR A 324 -0.09 -38.57 -18.66
N ALA A 325 -0.07 -37.25 -18.85
CA ALA A 325 -1.24 -36.46 -19.19
C ALA A 325 -0.99 -35.64 -20.46
N THR A 326 -2.04 -35.33 -21.21
CA THR A 326 -2.01 -34.49 -22.42
C THR A 326 -3.14 -33.47 -22.37
N ALA A 327 -2.96 -32.31 -23.01
CA ALA A 327 -3.96 -31.24 -23.03
C ALA A 327 -5.10 -31.54 -24.02
N LYS A 328 -5.98 -32.51 -23.71
CA LYS A 328 -7.15 -32.86 -24.54
C LYS A 328 -8.48 -32.42 -23.97
N ASN A 329 -8.52 -31.94 -22.72
CA ASN A 329 -9.74 -31.63 -21.98
C ASN A 329 -10.71 -32.84 -21.95
N SER A 330 -10.18 -34.01 -21.58
CA SER A 330 -10.91 -35.28 -21.56
C SER A 330 -10.49 -36.14 -20.36
N THR A 331 -11.37 -37.00 -19.87
CA THR A 331 -11.06 -37.98 -18.81
C THR A 331 -10.60 -39.34 -19.35
N SER A 332 -10.49 -39.50 -20.67
CA SER A 332 -10.05 -40.71 -21.37
C SER A 332 -8.54 -40.95 -21.25
N GLY A 333 -8.09 -42.15 -21.66
CA GLY A 333 -6.68 -42.57 -21.61
C GLY A 333 -6.38 -43.55 -20.47
N ALA A 334 -5.22 -44.22 -20.55
CA ALA A 334 -4.76 -45.19 -19.56
C ALA A 334 -3.60 -44.68 -18.67
N GLY A 335 -3.15 -43.44 -18.87
CA GLY A 335 -2.04 -42.83 -18.13
C GLY A 335 -0.66 -43.31 -18.56
N THR A 336 -0.53 -44.08 -19.66
CA THR A 336 0.74 -44.53 -20.21
C THR A 336 1.27 -43.53 -21.25
N ALA A 337 2.56 -43.63 -21.63
CA ALA A 337 3.13 -42.74 -22.66
C ALA A 337 2.37 -42.83 -24.00
N ALA A 338 1.91 -44.03 -24.37
CA ALA A 338 1.16 -44.30 -25.60
C ALA A 338 -0.34 -43.93 -25.48
N SER A 339 -0.89 -43.92 -24.26
CA SER A 339 -2.29 -43.57 -23.98
C SER A 339 -2.36 -42.65 -22.76
N PRO A 340 -1.87 -41.40 -22.87
CA PRO A 340 -1.87 -40.46 -21.75
C PRO A 340 -3.30 -40.08 -21.36
N TYR A 341 -3.52 -39.76 -20.08
CA TYR A 341 -4.79 -39.19 -19.64
C TYR A 341 -5.06 -37.85 -20.34
N GLY A 342 -6.32 -37.58 -20.68
CA GLY A 342 -6.71 -36.39 -21.43
C GLY A 342 -6.71 -35.06 -20.65
N SER A 343 -6.36 -35.06 -19.36
CA SER A 343 -6.22 -33.86 -18.52
C SER A 343 -5.21 -34.09 -17.40
N ALA A 344 -4.67 -32.99 -16.86
CA ALA A 344 -3.76 -33.04 -15.72
C ALA A 344 -4.50 -33.47 -14.44
N GLN A 345 -5.72 -32.97 -14.21
CA GLN A 345 -6.51 -33.39 -13.04
C GLN A 345 -6.80 -34.89 -13.04
N LYS A 346 -7.12 -35.48 -14.21
CA LYS A 346 -7.37 -36.93 -14.30
C LYS A 346 -6.14 -37.75 -13.90
N ALA A 347 -4.94 -37.30 -14.30
CA ALA A 347 -3.70 -37.92 -13.87
C ALA A 347 -3.46 -37.77 -12.36
N ILE A 348 -3.77 -36.60 -11.78
CA ILE A 348 -3.70 -36.37 -10.34
C ILE A 348 -4.65 -37.30 -9.59
N ASP A 349 -5.89 -37.46 -10.06
CA ASP A 349 -6.90 -38.31 -9.43
C ASP A 349 -6.48 -39.79 -9.44
N ALA A 350 -5.92 -40.26 -10.55
CA ALA A 350 -5.43 -41.63 -10.71
C ALA A 350 -4.10 -41.91 -9.97
N ALA A 351 -3.28 -40.88 -9.76
CA ALA A 351 -1.97 -41.03 -9.15
C ALA A 351 -2.05 -41.45 -7.67
N LYS A 352 -1.17 -42.37 -7.27
CA LYS A 352 -0.88 -42.67 -5.86
C LYS A 352 0.11 -41.64 -5.31
N SER A 353 0.13 -41.44 -3.99
CA SER A 353 1.19 -40.66 -3.34
C SER A 353 2.58 -41.23 -3.70
N GLY A 354 3.55 -40.36 -3.94
CA GLY A 354 4.88 -40.67 -4.45
C GLY A 354 5.00 -40.75 -5.98
N SER A 355 3.90 -40.65 -6.72
CA SER A 355 3.94 -40.77 -8.19
C SER A 355 4.55 -39.54 -8.87
N THR A 356 5.12 -39.75 -10.05
CA THR A 356 5.48 -38.67 -10.99
C THR A 356 4.45 -38.59 -12.11
N ILE A 357 3.88 -37.41 -12.31
CA ILE A 357 3.02 -37.07 -13.43
C ILE A 357 3.84 -36.26 -14.44
N VAL A 358 3.86 -36.74 -15.68
CA VAL A 358 4.55 -36.11 -16.81
C VAL A 358 3.52 -35.51 -17.77
N LEU A 359 3.53 -34.19 -17.88
CA LEU A 359 2.67 -33.42 -18.75
C LEU A 359 3.27 -33.35 -20.15
N ARG A 360 2.54 -33.82 -21.17
CA ARG A 360 2.89 -33.64 -22.57
C ARG A 360 2.67 -32.20 -23.02
N GLY A 361 3.41 -31.75 -24.02
CA GLY A 361 3.35 -30.41 -24.58
C GLY A 361 1.94 -30.04 -25.02
N GLY A 362 1.55 -28.81 -24.71
CA GLY A 362 0.22 -28.30 -25.02
C GLY A 362 -0.27 -27.25 -24.02
N THR A 363 -1.47 -26.74 -24.31
CA THR A 363 -2.15 -25.73 -23.50
C THR A 363 -3.31 -26.38 -22.74
N TYR A 364 -3.09 -26.60 -21.45
CA TYR A 364 -4.07 -27.11 -20.49
C TYR A 364 -4.97 -25.96 -20.04
N ARG A 365 -6.23 -25.97 -20.50
CA ARG A 365 -7.26 -24.99 -20.10
C ARG A 365 -8.11 -25.55 -18.97
N GLU A 366 -7.48 -25.81 -17.84
CA GLU A 366 -8.11 -26.44 -16.66
C GLU A 366 -7.61 -25.83 -15.35
N SER A 367 -8.30 -26.13 -14.25
CA SER A 367 -7.87 -25.87 -12.88
C SER A 367 -7.51 -27.20 -12.22
N ILE A 368 -6.36 -27.28 -11.54
CA ILE A 368 -5.93 -28.49 -10.85
C ILE A 368 -5.85 -28.32 -9.33
N TYR A 369 -6.24 -29.38 -8.62
CA TYR A 369 -6.17 -29.52 -7.18
C TYR A 369 -5.38 -30.79 -6.84
N ILE A 370 -4.28 -30.62 -6.10
CA ILE A 370 -3.48 -31.73 -5.58
C ILE A 370 -3.97 -32.02 -4.15
N PRO A 371 -4.72 -33.11 -3.92
CA PRO A 371 -5.39 -33.34 -2.64
C PRO A 371 -4.43 -33.70 -1.51
N LYS A 372 -4.89 -33.47 -0.28
CA LYS A 372 -4.20 -33.92 0.94
C LYS A 372 -3.87 -35.42 0.86
N GLY A 373 -2.67 -35.77 1.32
CA GLY A 373 -2.17 -37.14 1.32
C GLY A 373 -1.50 -37.59 0.02
N LYS A 374 -1.54 -36.78 -1.06
CA LYS A 374 -0.80 -37.06 -2.30
C LYS A 374 0.45 -36.19 -2.40
N ASN A 375 1.61 -36.74 -2.05
CA ASN A 375 2.90 -36.15 -2.37
C ASN A 375 3.22 -36.49 -3.84
N LEU A 376 3.12 -35.53 -4.75
CA LEU A 376 3.30 -35.78 -6.19
C LEU A 376 4.47 -34.97 -6.75
N THR A 377 5.17 -35.54 -7.73
CA THR A 377 5.98 -34.75 -8.66
C THR A 377 5.19 -34.52 -9.93
N ILE A 378 4.95 -33.27 -10.31
CA ILE A 378 4.32 -32.90 -11.59
C ILE A 378 5.36 -32.15 -12.41
N GLN A 379 5.68 -32.66 -13.59
CA GLN A 379 6.70 -32.08 -14.45
C GLN A 379 6.29 -32.05 -15.92
N ALA A 380 6.83 -31.10 -16.68
CA ALA A 380 6.77 -31.17 -18.14
C ALA A 380 7.59 -32.38 -18.66
N TYR A 381 7.13 -32.97 -19.76
CA TYR A 381 7.92 -33.92 -20.54
C TYR A 381 9.20 -33.22 -21.05
N PRO A 382 10.36 -33.91 -21.09
CA PRO A 382 11.61 -33.35 -21.60
C PRO A 382 11.43 -32.50 -22.86
N ARG A 383 11.80 -31.22 -22.77
CA ARG A 383 11.81 -30.26 -23.88
C ARG A 383 10.45 -30.02 -24.56
N GLU A 384 9.34 -30.32 -23.88
CA GLU A 384 8.00 -30.01 -24.38
C GLU A 384 7.42 -28.77 -23.66
N SER A 385 6.81 -27.86 -24.42
CA SER A 385 6.20 -26.65 -23.88
C SER A 385 4.83 -26.94 -23.27
N VAL A 386 4.72 -26.80 -21.95
CA VAL A 386 3.47 -27.01 -21.20
C VAL A 386 3.00 -25.68 -20.60
N TRP A 387 1.76 -25.32 -20.88
CA TRP A 387 1.09 -24.14 -20.31
C TRP A 387 -0.23 -24.52 -19.68
N PHE A 388 -0.45 -24.11 -18.43
CA PHE A 388 -1.78 -23.91 -17.89
C PHE A 388 -2.25 -22.51 -18.28
N ASP A 389 -3.32 -22.41 -19.05
CA ASP A 389 -3.83 -21.15 -19.58
C ASP A 389 -5.31 -20.98 -19.21
N GLY A 390 -5.59 -19.96 -18.39
CA GLY A 390 -6.93 -19.65 -17.91
C GLY A 390 -7.83 -18.99 -18.95
N SER A 391 -7.33 -18.69 -20.15
CA SER A 391 -8.12 -18.10 -21.24
C SER A 391 -8.81 -19.14 -22.11
N LYS A 392 -9.63 -18.67 -23.06
CA LYS A 392 -10.04 -19.43 -24.24
C LYS A 392 -9.95 -18.59 -25.51
N PRO A 393 -9.78 -19.20 -26.70
CA PRO A 393 -9.89 -18.50 -27.96
C PRO A 393 -11.29 -17.92 -28.14
N VAL A 394 -11.36 -16.68 -28.59
CA VAL A 394 -12.62 -15.98 -28.88
C VAL A 394 -12.74 -15.77 -30.38
N THR A 395 -13.74 -16.42 -30.98
CA THR A 395 -14.07 -16.37 -32.42
C THR A 395 -15.47 -15.81 -32.64
N GLY A 396 -15.85 -15.55 -33.90
CA GLY A 396 -17.20 -15.08 -34.24
C GLY A 396 -17.41 -13.58 -34.00
N TRP A 397 -16.36 -12.78 -34.17
CA TRP A 397 -16.41 -11.32 -34.05
C TRP A 397 -17.22 -10.69 -35.16
N THR A 398 -18.17 -9.83 -34.80
CA THR A 398 -18.92 -8.99 -35.73
C THR A 398 -18.49 -7.54 -35.58
N LYS A 399 -18.16 -6.88 -36.69
CA LYS A 399 -17.82 -5.46 -36.69
C LYS A 399 -19.06 -4.63 -36.34
N SER A 400 -18.93 -3.69 -35.41
CA SER A 400 -19.98 -2.75 -34.99
C SER A 400 -19.38 -1.35 -34.88
N GLY A 401 -19.61 -0.52 -35.89
CA GLY A 401 -18.96 0.79 -36.02
C GLY A 401 -17.42 0.65 -36.08
N SER A 402 -16.73 1.30 -35.14
CA SER A 402 -15.27 1.22 -34.95
C SER A 402 -14.81 0.10 -34.01
N THR A 403 -15.73 -0.73 -33.52
CA THR A 403 -15.46 -1.81 -32.56
C THR A 403 -15.81 -3.17 -33.14
N TRP A 404 -15.42 -4.23 -32.45
CA TRP A 404 -15.78 -5.62 -32.77
C TRP A 404 -16.41 -6.26 -31.54
N VAL A 405 -17.51 -6.98 -31.76
CA VAL A 405 -18.36 -7.51 -30.70
C VAL A 405 -18.52 -9.01 -30.89
N VAL A 406 -18.44 -9.76 -29.79
CA VAL A 406 -18.98 -11.12 -29.71
C VAL A 406 -20.10 -11.13 -28.68
N GLY A 407 -21.22 -11.77 -29.01
CA GLY A 407 -22.34 -11.99 -28.09
C GLY A 407 -22.20 -13.27 -27.28
N LYS A 408 -23.14 -13.52 -26.37
CA LYS A 408 -23.16 -14.70 -25.46
C LYS A 408 -21.90 -14.79 -24.60
N TRP A 409 -21.30 -13.65 -24.26
CA TRP A 409 -20.20 -13.57 -23.33
C TRP A 409 -20.74 -13.41 -21.91
N THR A 410 -20.99 -14.54 -21.24
CA THR A 410 -21.67 -14.61 -19.93
C THR A 410 -20.72 -14.80 -18.76
N TYR A 411 -19.42 -14.53 -18.93
CA TYR A 411 -18.45 -14.67 -17.82
C TYR A 411 -18.58 -13.48 -16.88
N ASP A 412 -18.84 -13.78 -15.61
CA ASP A 412 -18.92 -12.80 -14.54
C ASP A 412 -18.04 -13.24 -13.37
N PHE A 413 -17.02 -12.44 -13.09
CA PHE A 413 -16.07 -12.69 -12.01
C PHE A 413 -16.25 -11.71 -10.86
N ASP A 414 -15.94 -12.19 -9.65
CA ASP A 414 -15.94 -11.35 -8.45
C ASP A 414 -14.86 -10.27 -8.55
N LYS A 415 -15.28 -9.01 -8.58
CA LYS A 415 -14.38 -7.85 -8.65
C LYS A 415 -14.06 -7.25 -7.27
N ARG A 416 -14.61 -7.81 -6.20
CA ARG A 416 -14.34 -7.34 -4.84
C ARG A 416 -12.88 -7.61 -4.49
N VAL A 417 -12.22 -6.62 -3.93
CA VAL A 417 -10.80 -6.72 -3.59
C VAL A 417 -10.67 -6.88 -2.09
N SER A 418 -10.54 -8.13 -1.64
CA SER A 418 -10.13 -8.48 -0.28
C SER A 418 -9.47 -9.86 -0.27
N PHE A 419 -8.59 -10.11 0.71
CA PHE A 419 -8.13 -11.46 1.02
C PHE A 419 -9.21 -12.31 1.67
N ASN A 420 -10.26 -11.69 2.24
CA ASN A 420 -11.39 -12.39 2.83
C ASN A 420 -12.51 -12.54 1.81
N LYS A 421 -12.98 -13.78 1.63
CA LYS A 421 -14.11 -14.06 0.74
C LYS A 421 -15.34 -13.27 1.21
N ASN A 422 -16.06 -12.68 0.25
CA ASN A 422 -17.28 -11.88 0.45
C ASN A 422 -17.08 -10.50 1.13
N LEU A 423 -15.85 -10.11 1.44
CA LEU A 423 -15.54 -8.75 1.89
C LEU A 423 -15.08 -7.92 0.68
N ASP A 424 -15.45 -6.64 0.65
CA ASP A 424 -14.93 -5.69 -0.33
C ASP A 424 -14.15 -4.58 0.37
N GLU A 425 -12.83 -4.57 0.17
CA GLU A 425 -11.94 -3.53 0.64
C GLU A 425 -11.37 -2.72 -0.53
N SER A 426 -12.07 -2.64 -1.67
CA SER A 426 -11.58 -1.97 -2.88
C SER A 426 -11.04 -0.56 -2.62
N SER A 427 -11.67 0.25 -1.77
CA SER A 427 -11.17 1.60 -1.43
C SER A 427 -9.76 1.57 -0.81
N ARG A 428 -9.40 0.51 -0.10
CA ARG A 428 -8.11 0.31 0.55
C ARG A 428 -7.03 -0.12 -0.45
N PHE A 429 -7.37 -0.90 -1.47
CA PHE A 429 -6.40 -1.53 -2.40
C PHE A 429 -6.33 -0.85 -3.78
N ILE A 430 -7.45 -0.32 -4.27
CA ILE A 430 -7.57 0.27 -5.61
C ILE A 430 -7.22 1.76 -5.55
N ASP A 431 -6.32 2.16 -6.44
CA ASP A 431 -6.05 3.56 -6.72
C ASP A 431 -7.23 4.12 -7.54
N PRO A 432 -7.89 5.22 -7.12
CA PRO A 432 -8.97 5.84 -7.88
C PRO A 432 -8.63 6.20 -9.33
N ALA A 433 -7.35 6.38 -9.67
CA ALA A 433 -6.91 6.58 -11.06
C ALA A 433 -6.99 5.31 -11.93
N TYR A 434 -7.11 4.13 -11.31
CA TYR A 434 -7.22 2.82 -11.95
C TYR A 434 -8.40 2.03 -11.36
N PRO A 435 -9.64 2.54 -11.50
CA PRO A 435 -10.82 2.00 -10.80
C PRO A 435 -11.19 0.57 -11.24
N LEU A 436 -10.67 0.13 -12.39
CA LEU A 436 -10.88 -1.20 -12.92
C LEU A 436 -9.81 -2.20 -12.46
N ALA A 437 -8.84 -1.81 -11.64
CA ALA A 437 -7.76 -2.71 -11.22
C ALA A 437 -8.28 -4.01 -10.56
N GLY A 438 -9.39 -3.92 -9.84
CA GLY A 438 -10.05 -5.07 -9.21
C GLY A 438 -10.85 -5.97 -10.16
N TYR A 439 -11.01 -5.59 -11.43
CA TYR A 439 -11.75 -6.38 -12.42
C TYR A 439 -10.81 -7.43 -13.01
N PRO A 440 -11.12 -8.72 -12.89
CA PRO A 440 -10.19 -9.77 -13.29
C PRO A 440 -10.35 -10.20 -14.75
N ASP A 441 -11.26 -9.57 -15.50
CA ASP A 441 -11.41 -9.80 -16.93
C ASP A 441 -10.12 -9.39 -17.66
N GLN A 442 -9.68 -10.20 -18.61
CA GLN A 442 -8.50 -9.90 -19.40
C GLN A 442 -8.69 -10.39 -20.84
N VAL A 443 -8.15 -9.65 -21.81
CA VAL A 443 -8.23 -9.96 -23.25
C VAL A 443 -6.88 -9.71 -23.90
N TRP A 444 -6.48 -10.60 -24.81
CA TRP A 444 -5.26 -10.49 -25.59
C TRP A 444 -5.54 -10.62 -27.08
N ILE A 445 -4.83 -9.85 -27.90
CA ILE A 445 -4.79 -10.02 -29.37
C ILE A 445 -3.34 -10.29 -29.78
N ASN A 446 -3.11 -11.43 -30.45
CA ASN A 446 -1.76 -11.94 -30.76
C ASN A 446 -0.82 -11.98 -29.55
N GLY A 447 -1.39 -12.29 -28.38
CA GLY A 447 -0.66 -12.34 -27.11
C GLY A 447 -0.43 -11.00 -26.42
N SER A 448 -0.74 -9.86 -27.07
CA SER A 448 -0.67 -8.53 -26.45
C SER A 448 -1.92 -8.22 -25.64
N SER A 449 -1.75 -7.84 -24.37
CA SER A 449 -2.88 -7.50 -23.48
C SER A 449 -3.58 -6.23 -23.94
N LEU A 450 -4.90 -6.24 -23.87
CA LEU A 450 -5.74 -5.05 -24.02
C LEU A 450 -6.03 -4.46 -22.64
N LYS A 451 -6.29 -3.15 -22.58
CA LYS A 451 -6.70 -2.45 -21.35
C LYS A 451 -8.22 -2.47 -21.22
N GLN A 452 -8.74 -2.87 -20.06
CA GLN A 452 -10.19 -2.79 -19.79
C GLN A 452 -10.62 -1.32 -19.66
N VAL A 453 -11.79 -0.99 -20.20
CA VAL A 453 -12.46 0.31 -20.02
C VAL A 453 -13.84 0.13 -19.41
N GLY A 454 -14.40 1.18 -18.83
CA GLY A 454 -15.63 1.09 -18.03
C GLY A 454 -16.94 1.12 -18.82
N SER A 455 -16.89 1.35 -20.13
CA SER A 455 -18.09 1.44 -20.97
C SER A 455 -17.78 1.11 -22.43
N ALA A 456 -18.81 0.71 -23.19
CA ALA A 456 -18.69 0.45 -24.62
C ALA A 456 -18.21 1.68 -25.41
N ALA A 457 -18.67 2.88 -25.03
CA ALA A 457 -18.27 4.13 -25.69
C ALA A 457 -16.78 4.48 -25.48
N ALA A 458 -16.16 3.98 -24.41
CA ALA A 458 -14.73 4.18 -24.16
C ALA A 458 -13.83 3.21 -24.95
N VAL A 459 -14.42 2.25 -25.67
CA VAL A 459 -13.66 1.24 -26.42
C VAL A 459 -13.02 1.88 -27.65
N LYS A 460 -11.70 1.85 -27.68
CA LYS A 460 -10.81 2.25 -28.77
C LYS A 460 -9.72 1.20 -28.99
N ALA A 461 -8.92 1.37 -30.04
CA ALA A 461 -7.77 0.51 -30.30
C ALA A 461 -6.92 0.32 -29.02
N GLY A 462 -6.56 -0.94 -28.74
CA GLY A 462 -5.82 -1.33 -27.53
C GLY A 462 -6.67 -1.55 -26.28
N THR A 463 -8.01 -1.43 -26.36
CA THR A 463 -8.91 -1.58 -25.20
C THR A 463 -10.04 -2.57 -25.45
N PHE A 464 -10.66 -3.02 -24.36
CA PHE A 464 -11.84 -3.86 -24.38
C PHE A 464 -12.84 -3.49 -23.28
N PHE A 465 -14.10 -3.91 -23.45
CA PHE A 465 -15.16 -3.78 -22.46
C PHE A 465 -15.94 -5.08 -22.35
N VAL A 466 -16.26 -5.49 -21.12
CA VAL A 466 -17.18 -6.60 -20.83
C VAL A 466 -18.53 -6.00 -20.49
N ASP A 467 -19.46 -6.08 -21.44
CA ASP A 467 -20.84 -5.65 -21.27
C ASP A 467 -21.65 -6.77 -20.62
N LYS A 468 -21.65 -6.79 -19.28
CA LYS A 468 -22.39 -7.78 -18.49
C LYS A 468 -23.90 -7.71 -18.68
N ALA A 469 -24.45 -6.53 -18.98
CA ALA A 469 -25.89 -6.36 -19.14
C ALA A 469 -26.39 -6.93 -20.47
N GLY A 470 -25.56 -6.84 -21.53
CA GLY A 470 -25.88 -7.36 -22.85
C GLY A 470 -25.29 -8.74 -23.18
N ASP A 471 -24.55 -9.37 -22.24
CA ASP A 471 -23.74 -10.57 -22.48
C ASP A 471 -22.81 -10.42 -23.71
N ARG A 472 -22.01 -9.34 -23.75
CA ARG A 472 -21.10 -9.05 -24.87
C ARG A 472 -19.68 -8.78 -24.41
N LEU A 473 -18.73 -9.24 -25.21
CA LEU A 473 -17.35 -8.78 -25.14
C LEU A 473 -17.06 -7.89 -26.35
N ILE A 474 -16.53 -6.70 -26.10
CA ILE A 474 -16.28 -5.67 -27.10
C ILE A 474 -14.79 -5.33 -27.10
N VAL A 475 -14.15 -5.35 -28.28
CA VAL A 475 -12.76 -4.93 -28.46
C VAL A 475 -12.67 -3.80 -29.46
N GLY A 476 -11.70 -2.89 -29.26
CA GLY A 476 -11.49 -1.75 -30.15
C GLY A 476 -10.37 -1.95 -31.18
N SER A 477 -9.64 -3.07 -31.09
CA SER A 477 -8.62 -3.47 -32.07
C SER A 477 -9.19 -4.52 -33.01
N ASP A 478 -8.90 -4.42 -34.30
CA ASP A 478 -9.38 -5.38 -35.31
C ASP A 478 -8.87 -6.80 -35.02
N PRO A 479 -9.75 -7.79 -34.74
CA PRO A 479 -9.39 -9.17 -34.48
C PRO A 479 -9.21 -10.01 -35.75
N SER A 480 -9.51 -9.47 -36.94
CA SER A 480 -9.48 -10.23 -38.21
C SER A 480 -8.10 -10.81 -38.50
N GLY A 481 -8.03 -12.12 -38.73
CA GLY A 481 -6.76 -12.84 -38.98
C GLY A 481 -5.83 -12.92 -37.77
N LYS A 482 -6.29 -12.56 -36.57
CA LYS A 482 -5.50 -12.57 -35.33
C LYS A 482 -6.04 -13.58 -34.32
N THR A 483 -5.16 -14.03 -33.44
CA THR A 483 -5.59 -14.82 -32.28
C THR A 483 -6.14 -13.88 -31.23
N VAL A 484 -7.36 -14.15 -30.73
CA VAL A 484 -7.94 -13.43 -29.60
C VAL A 484 -8.19 -14.41 -28.47
N GLU A 485 -7.70 -14.09 -27.29
CA GLU A 485 -7.83 -14.90 -26.08
C GLU A 485 -8.49 -14.05 -25.00
N ALA A 486 -9.37 -14.63 -24.20
CA ALA A 486 -9.95 -13.95 -23.05
C ALA A 486 -10.07 -14.89 -21.84
N SER A 487 -9.78 -14.38 -20.64
CA SER A 487 -9.78 -15.17 -19.41
C SER A 487 -11.17 -15.74 -19.10
N VAL A 488 -11.22 -17.03 -18.74
CA VAL A 488 -12.44 -17.77 -18.41
C VAL A 488 -12.34 -18.60 -17.13
N LEU A 489 -11.12 -18.87 -16.65
CA LEU A 489 -10.83 -19.57 -15.40
C LEU A 489 -10.18 -18.64 -14.37
N THR A 490 -10.43 -18.89 -13.09
CA THR A 490 -10.02 -18.00 -11.98
C THR A 490 -8.85 -18.53 -11.16
N LYS A 491 -8.65 -19.85 -11.10
CA LYS A 491 -7.55 -20.50 -10.35
C LYS A 491 -6.87 -21.55 -11.19
N ALA A 492 -5.54 -21.59 -11.19
CA ALA A 492 -4.78 -22.58 -11.94
C ALA A 492 -4.49 -23.81 -11.10
N ILE A 493 -3.83 -23.62 -9.95
CA ILE A 493 -3.24 -24.71 -9.18
C ILE A 493 -3.44 -24.47 -7.68
N GLN A 494 -3.97 -25.46 -6.99
CA GLN A 494 -4.03 -25.53 -5.53
C GLN A 494 -3.28 -26.75 -5.03
N VAL A 495 -2.26 -26.56 -4.20
CA VAL A 495 -1.41 -27.65 -3.69
C VAL A 495 -1.71 -27.94 -2.22
N HIS A 496 -2.44 -29.02 -1.95
CA HIS A 496 -2.70 -29.57 -0.60
C HIS A 496 -1.94 -30.87 -0.31
N GLY A 497 -1.19 -31.39 -1.29
CA GLY A 497 -0.31 -32.53 -1.14
C GLY A 497 1.03 -32.14 -0.53
N GLU A 498 1.23 -32.36 0.77
CA GLU A 498 2.50 -32.05 1.47
C GLU A 498 3.69 -32.71 0.76
N GLY A 499 4.78 -31.95 0.59
CA GLY A 499 6.00 -32.44 -0.04
C GLY A 499 5.98 -32.47 -1.57
N SER A 500 4.87 -32.07 -2.21
CA SER A 500 4.76 -32.11 -3.67
C SER A 500 5.74 -31.16 -4.36
N THR A 501 6.17 -31.57 -5.56
CA THR A 501 7.06 -30.81 -6.44
C THR A 501 6.37 -30.50 -7.76
N LEU A 502 6.34 -29.24 -8.16
CA LEU A 502 5.84 -28.80 -9.48
C LEU A 502 6.97 -28.13 -10.25
N ARG A 503 7.23 -28.57 -11.49
CA ARG A 503 8.37 -28.06 -12.24
C ARG A 503 8.28 -28.04 -13.77
N GLY A 504 8.87 -27.01 -14.39
CA GLY A 504 9.15 -26.98 -15.83
C GLY A 504 8.05 -26.47 -16.76
N PHE A 505 7.02 -25.81 -16.24
CA PHE A 505 5.86 -25.42 -17.04
C PHE A 505 5.38 -24.00 -16.69
N GLY A 506 4.55 -23.44 -17.56
CA GLY A 506 3.98 -22.11 -17.39
C GLY A 506 2.55 -22.12 -16.87
N VAL A 507 2.14 -21.03 -16.21
CA VAL A 507 0.79 -20.72 -15.73
C VAL A 507 0.47 -19.29 -16.14
N LYS A 508 -0.63 -19.06 -16.85
CA LYS A 508 -1.00 -17.70 -17.27
C LYS A 508 -2.48 -17.45 -17.45
N ARG A 509 -2.85 -16.16 -17.47
CA ARG A 509 -4.15 -15.64 -17.93
C ARG A 509 -5.36 -16.19 -17.16
N TYR A 510 -5.19 -16.39 -15.86
CA TYR A 510 -6.32 -16.65 -14.98
C TYR A 510 -6.91 -15.33 -14.48
N ALA A 511 -8.24 -15.23 -14.54
CA ALA A 511 -9.06 -14.18 -13.92
C ALA A 511 -9.07 -14.32 -12.39
N THR A 512 -7.90 -14.46 -11.77
CA THR A 512 -7.73 -14.68 -10.33
C THR A 512 -8.20 -13.48 -9.53
N THR A 513 -9.12 -13.72 -8.60
CA THR A 513 -9.61 -12.73 -7.64
C THR A 513 -8.75 -12.77 -6.37
N LEU A 514 -8.66 -11.65 -5.64
CA LEU A 514 -7.69 -11.52 -4.54
C LEU A 514 -7.88 -12.57 -3.42
N ASN A 515 -9.13 -12.90 -3.10
CA ASN A 515 -9.49 -13.87 -2.07
C ASN A 515 -9.06 -15.32 -2.40
N MET A 516 -8.66 -15.60 -3.65
CA MET A 516 -8.15 -16.91 -4.05
C MET A 516 -6.69 -17.14 -3.70
N MET A 517 -5.99 -16.11 -3.20
CA MET A 517 -4.58 -16.19 -2.84
C MET A 517 -3.73 -16.72 -4.01
N GLY A 518 -3.77 -16.00 -5.14
CA GLY A 518 -2.93 -16.25 -6.31
C GLY A 518 -3.47 -17.26 -7.32
N ALA A 519 -2.99 -17.22 -8.56
CA ALA A 519 -3.32 -18.22 -9.59
C ALA A 519 -2.79 -19.62 -9.20
N VAL A 520 -1.62 -19.64 -8.54
CA VAL A 520 -1.01 -20.82 -7.92
C VAL A 520 -0.94 -20.61 -6.40
N SER A 521 -1.33 -21.62 -5.61
CA SER A 521 -1.16 -21.60 -4.16
C SER A 521 -0.48 -22.85 -3.60
N ALA A 522 0.50 -22.62 -2.72
CA ALA A 522 1.17 -23.64 -1.91
C ALA A 522 0.61 -23.56 -0.48
N GLU A 523 -0.24 -24.50 -0.11
CA GLU A 523 -1.15 -24.34 1.05
C GLU A 523 -0.81 -25.24 2.24
N VAL A 524 0.20 -26.09 2.07
CA VAL A 524 0.65 -27.09 3.04
C VAL A 524 2.18 -27.15 3.05
N PRO A 525 2.82 -27.76 4.07
CA PRO A 525 4.27 -27.72 4.18
C PRO A 525 5.06 -28.32 3.00
N LYS A 526 6.32 -27.91 2.88
CA LYS A 526 7.36 -28.57 2.06
C LYS A 526 7.07 -28.61 0.55
N ILE A 527 6.28 -27.68 0.02
CA ILE A 527 6.08 -27.58 -1.43
C ILE A 527 7.35 -27.08 -2.12
N THR A 528 7.74 -27.75 -3.19
CA THR A 528 8.81 -27.32 -4.09
C THR A 528 8.22 -26.81 -5.40
N LEU A 529 8.56 -25.58 -5.77
CA LEU A 529 8.26 -25.01 -7.09
C LEU A 529 9.58 -24.70 -7.78
N GLU A 530 9.77 -25.22 -8.99
CA GLU A 530 11.02 -25.12 -9.74
C GLU A 530 10.77 -24.82 -11.21
N ASN A 531 11.47 -23.84 -11.80
CA ASN A 531 11.34 -23.56 -13.24
C ASN A 531 9.89 -23.42 -13.69
N LEU A 532 9.12 -22.62 -12.93
CA LEU A 532 7.77 -22.23 -13.32
C LEU A 532 7.78 -20.80 -13.82
N VAL A 533 7.01 -20.55 -14.89
CA VAL A 533 6.68 -19.21 -15.36
C VAL A 533 5.24 -18.90 -14.97
N ILE A 534 5.01 -17.96 -14.06
CA ILE A 534 3.68 -17.57 -13.59
C ILE A 534 3.44 -16.12 -14.00
N THR A 535 2.60 -15.91 -15.01
CA THR A 535 2.52 -14.61 -15.69
C THR A 535 1.13 -14.21 -16.15
N GLN A 536 0.87 -12.91 -16.33
CA GLN A 536 -0.36 -12.39 -16.92
C GLN A 536 -1.64 -12.79 -16.18
N ASN A 537 -1.60 -13.04 -14.87
CA ASN A 537 -2.79 -13.34 -14.07
C ASN A 537 -3.39 -12.05 -13.50
N ALA A 538 -4.70 -11.99 -13.36
CA ALA A 538 -5.43 -10.76 -13.04
C ALA A 538 -5.04 -10.08 -11.72
N THR A 539 -4.63 -10.83 -10.70
CA THR A 539 -4.20 -10.26 -9.41
C THR A 539 -2.84 -10.80 -8.97
N VAL A 540 -2.81 -11.82 -8.11
CA VAL A 540 -1.58 -12.40 -7.56
C VAL A 540 -1.15 -13.61 -8.40
N GLY A 541 0.14 -13.73 -8.69
CA GLY A 541 0.70 -14.91 -9.38
C GLY A 541 0.73 -16.13 -8.46
N LEU A 542 1.57 -16.07 -7.42
CA LEU A 542 1.79 -17.16 -6.45
C LEU A 542 1.42 -16.70 -5.03
N TYR A 543 0.79 -17.57 -4.23
CA TYR A 543 0.69 -17.36 -2.78
C TYR A 543 1.10 -18.60 -1.99
N ALA A 544 1.75 -18.43 -0.84
CA ALA A 544 2.18 -19.54 0.00
C ALA A 544 1.88 -19.34 1.50
N TRP A 545 1.60 -20.44 2.19
CA TRP A 545 1.58 -20.52 3.64
C TRP A 545 1.92 -21.93 4.10
N ALA A 546 2.31 -22.05 5.38
CA ALA A 546 2.92 -23.23 6.00
C ALA A 546 4.44 -23.34 5.75
N ALA A 547 5.08 -24.26 6.47
CA ALA A 547 6.53 -24.26 6.63
C ALA A 547 7.31 -25.01 5.53
N GLY A 548 8.57 -24.61 5.32
CA GLY A 548 9.58 -25.40 4.62
C GLY A 548 9.49 -25.39 3.10
N HIS A 549 8.86 -24.39 2.50
CA HIS A 549 8.78 -24.27 1.04
C HIS A 549 10.15 -24.04 0.38
N ASN A 550 10.33 -24.63 -0.80
CA ASN A 550 11.53 -24.44 -1.62
C ASN A 550 11.15 -23.93 -3.02
N PHE A 551 11.17 -22.62 -3.19
CA PHE A 551 10.89 -21.97 -4.47
C PHE A 551 12.21 -21.55 -5.13
N ARG A 552 12.44 -22.02 -6.35
CA ARG A 552 13.69 -21.74 -7.05
C ARG A 552 13.52 -21.62 -8.55
N GLN A 553 14.29 -20.73 -9.17
CA GLN A 553 14.26 -20.54 -10.62
C GLN A 553 12.82 -20.26 -11.10
N LEU A 554 12.10 -19.37 -10.43
CA LEU A 554 10.76 -18.98 -10.84
C LEU A 554 10.83 -17.70 -11.68
N THR A 555 9.98 -17.58 -12.69
CA THR A 555 9.70 -16.29 -13.34
C THR A 555 8.29 -15.87 -12.99
N LEU A 556 8.16 -14.82 -12.17
CA LEU A 556 6.90 -14.22 -11.76
C LEU A 556 6.77 -12.85 -12.42
N SER A 557 6.00 -12.75 -13.50
CA SER A 557 5.95 -11.52 -14.28
C SER A 557 4.57 -11.07 -14.70
N ASP A 558 4.38 -9.76 -14.84
CA ASP A 558 3.20 -9.19 -15.48
C ASP A 558 1.87 -9.63 -14.83
N ASN A 559 1.87 -9.91 -13.53
CA ASN A 559 0.65 -10.18 -12.76
C ASN A 559 0.02 -8.86 -12.30
N GLY A 560 -1.31 -8.82 -12.28
CA GLY A 560 -2.08 -7.57 -12.15
C GLY A 560 -1.87 -6.82 -10.85
N MET A 561 -1.63 -7.52 -9.74
CA MET A 561 -1.34 -6.93 -8.42
C MET A 561 0.07 -7.24 -7.94
N MET A 562 0.46 -8.53 -7.90
CA MET A 562 1.70 -8.94 -7.27
C MET A 562 2.27 -10.25 -7.84
N GLY A 563 3.60 -10.36 -7.89
CA GLY A 563 4.29 -11.58 -8.28
C GLY A 563 4.04 -12.74 -7.31
N ALA A 564 4.38 -12.56 -6.02
CA ALA A 564 4.06 -13.53 -4.98
C ALA A 564 3.69 -12.93 -3.61
N GLY A 565 2.85 -13.62 -2.86
CA GLY A 565 2.60 -13.38 -1.44
C GLY A 565 2.96 -14.57 -0.57
N ALA A 566 3.34 -14.34 0.68
CA ALA A 566 3.47 -15.40 1.67
C ALA A 566 3.03 -14.95 3.07
N ASN A 567 2.39 -15.84 3.82
CA ASN A 567 1.99 -15.64 5.20
C ASN A 567 2.29 -16.90 6.01
N VAL A 568 2.83 -16.77 7.23
CA VAL A 568 3.16 -17.91 8.10
C VAL A 568 3.98 -19.01 7.42
N ALA A 569 4.97 -18.59 6.62
CA ALA A 569 5.78 -19.45 5.76
C ALA A 569 7.18 -19.70 6.33
N THR A 570 7.25 -20.26 7.56
CA THR A 570 8.53 -20.47 8.25
C THR A 570 9.49 -21.37 7.47
N GLY A 571 10.77 -21.01 7.36
CA GLY A 571 11.78 -21.78 6.65
C GLY A 571 11.66 -21.73 5.12
N MET A 572 10.80 -20.86 4.57
CA MET A 572 10.63 -20.70 3.13
C MET A 572 11.92 -20.18 2.47
N LYS A 573 12.23 -20.74 1.30
CA LYS A 573 13.32 -20.27 0.43
C LYS A 573 12.74 -19.77 -0.89
N LEU A 574 13.18 -18.58 -1.32
CA LEU A 574 12.99 -18.08 -2.68
C LEU A 574 14.38 -17.79 -3.27
N THR A 575 14.78 -18.56 -4.26
CA THR A 575 16.16 -18.50 -4.79
C THR A 575 16.25 -18.43 -6.31
N ASN A 576 17.26 -17.72 -6.82
CA ASN A 576 17.59 -17.67 -8.25
C ASN A 576 16.39 -17.36 -9.17
N SER A 577 15.44 -16.54 -8.69
CA SER A 577 14.17 -16.28 -9.37
C SER A 577 14.09 -14.85 -9.91
N LEU A 578 13.31 -14.66 -10.96
CA LEU A 578 13.02 -13.37 -11.60
C LEU A 578 11.60 -12.93 -11.26
N ILE A 579 11.48 -11.77 -10.62
CA ILE A 579 10.21 -11.15 -10.23
C ILE A 579 10.16 -9.78 -10.90
N THR A 580 9.39 -9.67 -11.98
CA THR A 580 9.47 -8.48 -12.85
C THR A 580 8.15 -7.99 -13.42
N GLY A 581 7.99 -6.68 -13.56
CA GLY A 581 6.85 -6.11 -14.28
C GLY A 581 5.48 -6.35 -13.61
N ASN A 582 5.44 -6.73 -12.33
CA ASN A 582 4.19 -6.99 -11.63
C ASN A 582 3.50 -5.69 -11.19
N ASN A 583 2.23 -5.84 -10.81
CA ASN A 583 1.26 -4.79 -10.55
C ASN A 583 0.76 -4.10 -11.84
N THR A 584 0.54 -4.84 -12.93
CA THR A 584 0.14 -4.27 -14.24
C THR A 584 -1.17 -3.50 -14.20
N GLU A 585 -2.05 -3.81 -13.24
CA GLU A 585 -3.33 -3.14 -13.02
C GLU A 585 -3.24 -1.91 -12.11
N ARG A 586 -2.05 -1.63 -11.55
CA ARG A 586 -1.75 -0.43 -10.74
C ARG A 586 -2.59 -0.32 -9.47
N PHE A 587 -2.65 -1.41 -8.71
CA PHE A 587 -3.09 -1.36 -7.31
C PHE A 587 -2.17 -0.44 -6.48
N LYS A 588 -2.71 0.15 -5.41
CA LYS A 588 -1.94 0.94 -4.45
C LYS A 588 -0.77 0.12 -3.90
N ARG A 589 0.36 0.75 -3.54
CA ARG A 589 1.46 0.05 -2.83
C ARG A 589 0.94 -0.60 -1.56
N ALA A 590 0.34 0.21 -0.68
CA ALA A 590 -0.26 -0.27 0.56
C ALA A 590 -1.75 -0.56 0.33
N PRO A 591 -2.29 -1.66 0.87
CA PRO A 591 -1.65 -2.53 1.86
C PRO A 591 -0.71 -3.57 1.26
N VAL A 592 -0.81 -3.86 -0.05
CA VAL A 592 0.14 -4.71 -0.78
C VAL A 592 -0.03 -4.59 -2.29
N SER A 593 1.09 -4.47 -3.01
CA SER A 593 1.24 -4.76 -4.44
C SER A 593 2.74 -4.82 -4.79
N GLY A 594 3.11 -5.24 -6.00
CA GLY A 594 4.47 -5.17 -6.51
C GLY A 594 5.13 -6.53 -6.73
N GLY A 595 6.38 -6.70 -6.31
CA GLY A 595 7.11 -7.95 -6.53
C GLY A 595 6.67 -9.06 -5.57
N VAL A 596 7.14 -9.00 -4.32
CA VAL A 596 6.85 -10.00 -3.29
C VAL A 596 6.56 -9.37 -1.94
N LYS A 597 5.49 -9.83 -1.26
CA LYS A 597 5.24 -9.51 0.15
C LYS A 597 5.20 -10.76 1.04
N ILE A 598 5.92 -10.75 2.16
CA ILE A 598 6.03 -11.86 3.11
C ILE A 598 5.68 -11.37 4.51
N THR A 599 4.79 -12.10 5.20
CA THR A 599 4.29 -11.72 6.53
C THR A 599 4.35 -12.87 7.52
N LYS A 600 4.49 -12.57 8.82
CA LYS A 600 4.45 -13.55 9.93
C LYS A 600 5.32 -14.80 9.74
N SER A 601 6.46 -14.66 9.08
CA SER A 601 7.30 -15.81 8.68
C SER A 601 8.66 -15.75 9.36
N ASN A 602 9.17 -16.91 9.77
CA ASN A 602 10.48 -17.03 10.42
C ASN A 602 11.48 -17.75 9.51
N ASP A 603 12.78 -17.51 9.67
CA ASP A 603 13.83 -18.31 9.02
C ASP A 603 13.76 -18.33 7.48
N VAL A 604 13.33 -17.20 6.89
CA VAL A 604 13.14 -17.05 5.44
C VAL A 604 14.46 -16.71 4.75
N VAL A 605 14.72 -17.36 3.60
CA VAL A 605 15.90 -17.09 2.76
C VAL A 605 15.48 -16.56 1.40
N ILE A 606 15.88 -15.33 1.09
CA ILE A 606 15.71 -14.67 -0.20
C ILE A 606 17.08 -14.46 -0.83
N SER A 607 17.44 -15.30 -1.81
CA SER A 607 18.82 -15.29 -2.31
C SER A 607 19.01 -15.49 -3.81
N GLY A 608 19.86 -14.66 -4.43
CA GLY A 608 20.18 -14.79 -5.86
C GLY A 608 19.04 -14.35 -6.79
N ASN A 609 18.04 -13.62 -6.30
CA ASN A 609 16.87 -13.24 -7.09
C ASN A 609 17.07 -11.89 -7.79
N VAL A 610 16.24 -11.63 -8.80
CA VAL A 610 16.10 -10.32 -9.42
C VAL A 610 14.68 -9.79 -9.21
N PHE A 611 14.57 -8.66 -8.53
CA PHE A 611 13.34 -7.90 -8.34
C PHE A 611 13.42 -6.64 -9.20
N ALA A 612 12.79 -6.64 -10.36
CA ALA A 612 12.97 -5.59 -11.36
C ALA A 612 11.67 -5.01 -11.91
N ASN A 613 11.61 -3.69 -12.10
CA ASN A 613 10.51 -3.05 -12.84
C ASN A 613 9.09 -3.36 -12.31
N ASN A 614 8.94 -3.76 -11.03
CA ASN A 614 7.61 -3.88 -10.44
C ASN A 614 7.09 -2.46 -10.15
N LEU A 615 5.81 -2.18 -10.41
CA LEU A 615 5.34 -0.79 -10.37
C LEU A 615 5.34 -0.16 -8.97
N THR A 616 5.42 -0.97 -7.92
CA THR A 616 5.50 -0.51 -6.51
C THR A 616 6.75 -1.09 -5.83
N SER A 617 6.63 -1.78 -4.69
CA SER A 617 7.81 -2.33 -3.97
C SER A 617 8.36 -3.59 -4.63
N GLY A 618 9.67 -3.79 -4.60
CA GLY A 618 10.32 -5.02 -5.08
C GLY A 618 10.12 -6.21 -4.13
N LEU A 619 10.58 -6.06 -2.88
CA LEU A 619 10.49 -7.06 -1.82
C LEU A 619 10.02 -6.39 -0.52
N TRP A 620 8.99 -6.92 0.12
CA TRP A 620 8.42 -6.36 1.35
C TRP A 620 8.21 -7.44 2.43
N PHE A 621 8.91 -7.30 3.54
CA PHE A 621 8.61 -7.99 4.79
C PHE A 621 7.78 -7.10 5.70
N ASP A 622 6.69 -7.64 6.24
CA ASP A 622 5.76 -6.91 7.10
C ASP A 622 5.15 -7.84 8.16
N ASP A 623 4.49 -7.27 9.16
CA ASP A 623 3.69 -7.98 10.17
C ASP A 623 4.43 -9.17 10.77
N SER A 624 5.52 -8.88 11.47
CA SER A 624 6.25 -9.81 12.35
C SER A 624 7.01 -10.94 11.64
N ALA A 625 7.77 -10.62 10.58
CA ALA A 625 8.80 -11.54 10.10
C ALA A 625 10.03 -11.56 11.03
N TYR A 626 10.72 -12.70 11.10
CA TYR A 626 11.87 -12.85 11.99
C TYR A 626 12.97 -13.77 11.46
N ASN A 627 14.23 -13.43 11.75
CA ASN A 627 15.40 -14.18 11.31
C ASN A 627 15.44 -14.38 9.78
N VAL A 628 15.43 -13.27 9.05
CA VAL A 628 15.39 -13.27 7.58
C VAL A 628 16.80 -13.11 7.00
N THR A 629 17.11 -13.84 5.94
CA THR A 629 18.35 -13.70 5.16
C THR A 629 18.04 -13.19 3.76
N ILE A 630 18.55 -12.01 3.40
CA ILE A 630 18.40 -11.37 2.08
C ILE A 630 19.79 -11.17 1.48
N THR A 631 20.21 -12.04 0.57
CA THR A 631 21.58 -12.00 0.03
C THR A 631 21.69 -12.21 -1.47
N ARG A 632 22.69 -11.61 -2.11
CA ARG A 632 22.99 -11.83 -3.55
C ARG A 632 21.85 -11.47 -4.49
N ASN A 633 20.95 -10.57 -4.10
CA ASN A 633 19.84 -10.16 -4.94
C ASN A 633 20.19 -8.91 -5.76
N VAL A 634 19.59 -8.80 -6.94
CA VAL A 634 19.56 -7.58 -7.75
C VAL A 634 18.17 -6.96 -7.62
N VAL A 635 18.08 -5.75 -7.07
CA VAL A 635 16.82 -5.06 -6.81
C VAL A 635 16.85 -3.72 -7.52
N ARG A 636 16.14 -3.62 -8.66
CA ARG A 636 16.31 -2.46 -9.53
C ARG A 636 15.05 -1.93 -10.18
N ASN A 637 14.99 -0.63 -10.37
CA ASN A 637 13.96 0.05 -11.16
C ASN A 637 12.52 -0.29 -10.72
N ASN A 638 12.30 -0.66 -9.45
CA ASN A 638 10.95 -0.79 -8.93
C ASN A 638 10.38 0.63 -8.72
N GLY A 639 9.09 0.81 -8.98
CA GLY A 639 8.48 2.15 -9.02
C GLY A 639 8.47 2.86 -7.68
N GLU A 640 8.55 2.12 -6.57
CA GLU A 640 8.68 2.67 -5.22
C GLU A 640 9.93 2.12 -4.50
N HIS A 641 9.76 1.32 -3.45
CA HIS A 641 10.89 0.82 -2.66
C HIS A 641 11.57 -0.38 -3.33
N GLY A 642 12.88 -0.49 -3.18
CA GLY A 642 13.58 -1.72 -3.54
C GLY A 642 13.23 -2.84 -2.57
N ILE A 643 13.72 -2.72 -1.35
CA ILE A 643 13.47 -3.64 -0.24
C ILE A 643 12.82 -2.86 0.91
N GLU A 644 11.75 -3.40 1.48
CA GLU A 644 11.04 -2.87 2.65
C GLU A 644 11.05 -3.94 3.75
N PHE A 645 11.68 -3.64 4.87
CA PHE A 645 11.72 -4.50 6.06
C PHE A 645 10.99 -3.78 7.19
N GLU A 646 9.69 -4.02 7.27
CA GLU A 646 8.75 -3.34 8.14
C GLU A 646 8.24 -4.25 9.27
N ALA A 647 8.04 -3.70 10.47
CA ALA A 647 7.38 -4.38 11.60
C ALA A 647 7.94 -5.79 11.86
N SER A 648 9.25 -5.95 11.72
CA SER A 648 9.96 -7.23 11.67
C SER A 648 11.28 -7.12 12.43
N ASN A 649 11.91 -8.23 12.81
CA ASN A 649 13.10 -8.17 13.67
C ASN A 649 14.07 -9.31 13.38
N LYS A 650 15.37 -9.10 13.59
CA LYS A 650 16.45 -10.06 13.32
C LYS A 650 16.62 -10.42 11.84
N GLY A 651 17.77 -10.11 11.27
CA GLY A 651 18.07 -10.50 9.90
C GLY A 651 19.44 -10.06 9.37
N VAL A 652 19.82 -10.65 8.24
CA VAL A 652 21.03 -10.29 7.49
C VAL A 652 20.61 -9.82 6.10
N ILE A 653 20.97 -8.58 5.77
CA ILE A 653 20.77 -7.98 4.45
C ILE A 653 22.16 -7.68 3.89
N ALA A 654 22.70 -8.59 3.09
CA ALA A 654 24.09 -8.48 2.66
C ALA A 654 24.35 -8.92 1.23
N ASP A 655 25.38 -8.36 0.60
CA ASP A 655 25.78 -8.74 -0.77
C ASP A 655 24.66 -8.51 -1.80
N ASN A 656 23.86 -7.45 -1.64
CA ASN A 656 22.82 -7.09 -2.61
C ASN A 656 23.24 -5.90 -3.47
N ARG A 657 22.70 -5.85 -4.69
CA ARG A 657 22.84 -4.74 -5.64
C ARG A 657 21.48 -4.04 -5.77
N ILE A 658 21.38 -2.81 -5.31
CA ILE A 658 20.10 -2.10 -5.14
C ILE A 658 20.14 -0.77 -5.89
N SER A 659 19.45 -0.64 -7.02
CA SER A 659 19.65 0.52 -7.90
C SER A 659 18.41 1.06 -8.60
N GLY A 660 18.33 2.38 -8.77
CA GLY A 660 17.32 3.02 -9.60
C GLY A 660 15.87 2.83 -9.14
N ASN A 661 15.62 2.45 -7.88
CA ASN A 661 14.26 2.33 -7.35
C ASN A 661 13.68 3.74 -7.11
N GLY A 662 12.40 3.91 -7.45
CA GLY A 662 11.73 5.21 -7.54
C GLY A 662 11.55 5.94 -6.21
N ASN A 663 11.64 5.21 -5.09
CA ASN A 663 11.68 5.77 -3.74
C ASN A 663 12.97 5.34 -3.02
N THR A 664 12.88 4.55 -1.96
CA THR A 664 14.05 4.18 -1.15
C THR A 664 14.59 2.82 -1.58
N GLY A 665 15.90 2.69 -1.76
CA GLY A 665 16.55 1.41 -2.06
C GLY A 665 16.28 0.36 -0.98
N LEU A 666 16.57 0.70 0.29
CA LEU A 666 16.23 -0.13 1.46
C LEU A 666 15.50 0.70 2.52
N VAL A 667 14.30 0.30 2.89
CA VAL A 667 13.55 0.83 4.04
C VAL A 667 13.61 -0.16 5.18
N ILE A 668 13.96 0.31 6.36
CA ILE A 668 13.82 -0.39 7.64
C ILE A 668 12.82 0.43 8.44
N TYR A 669 11.67 -0.15 8.80
CA TYR A 669 10.58 0.59 9.45
C TYR A 669 10.05 -0.20 10.64
N ASP A 670 10.10 0.38 11.84
CA ASP A 670 9.64 -0.28 13.08
C ASP A 670 10.29 -1.67 13.24
N ALA A 671 11.59 -1.74 12.99
CA ALA A 671 12.32 -2.99 12.84
C ALA A 671 13.75 -2.91 13.37
N GLY A 672 14.30 -4.02 13.86
CA GLY A 672 15.62 -4.03 14.49
C GLY A 672 16.37 -5.35 14.42
N ASP A 673 17.51 -5.41 15.12
CA ASP A 673 18.45 -6.53 15.16
C ASP A 673 18.95 -6.95 13.76
N LEU A 674 19.34 -5.96 12.94
CA LEU A 674 19.71 -6.16 11.54
C LEU A 674 21.21 -5.97 11.30
N GLU A 675 21.78 -6.89 10.52
CA GLU A 675 23.10 -6.76 9.93
C GLU A 675 22.96 -6.36 8.45
N VAL A 676 23.25 -5.10 8.12
CA VAL A 676 23.24 -4.55 6.75
C VAL A 676 24.67 -4.38 6.26
N TRP A 677 25.17 -5.35 5.50
CA TRP A 677 26.60 -5.43 5.17
C TRP A 677 26.86 -5.56 3.68
N ASN A 678 27.90 -4.88 3.20
CA ASN A 678 28.45 -5.19 1.87
C ASN A 678 27.39 -5.18 0.75
N ASN A 679 26.47 -4.22 0.79
CA ASN A 679 25.53 -3.99 -0.31
C ASN A 679 26.05 -2.83 -1.18
N THR A 680 25.76 -2.86 -2.47
CA THR A 680 26.02 -1.73 -3.38
C THR A 680 24.71 -1.07 -3.77
N PHE A 681 24.58 0.22 -3.49
CA PHE A 681 23.44 1.04 -3.86
C PHE A 681 23.84 2.05 -4.93
N GLN A 682 22.97 2.27 -5.92
CA GLN A 682 23.17 3.31 -6.93
C GLN A 682 21.87 3.96 -7.37
N GLY A 683 21.79 5.29 -7.32
CA GLY A 683 20.78 6.04 -8.08
C GLY A 683 19.33 5.82 -7.65
N ASN A 684 19.08 5.26 -6.45
CA ASN A 684 17.75 5.26 -5.85
C ASN A 684 17.39 6.69 -5.41
N THR A 685 16.11 7.06 -5.38
CA THR A 685 15.70 8.40 -4.90
C THR A 685 16.22 8.65 -3.49
N ARG A 686 15.98 7.72 -2.55
CA ARG A 686 16.75 7.60 -1.31
C ARG A 686 17.52 6.30 -1.34
N THR A 687 18.72 6.30 -0.77
CA THR A 687 19.55 5.09 -0.67
C THR A 687 19.00 4.15 0.40
N ILE A 688 18.91 4.64 1.63
CA ILE A 688 18.43 3.87 2.78
C ILE A 688 17.65 4.76 3.74
N SER A 689 16.55 4.25 4.29
CA SER A 689 15.71 4.96 5.26
C SER A 689 15.48 4.09 6.49
N PHE A 690 15.59 4.70 7.67
CA PHE A 690 15.27 4.15 8.98
C PHE A 690 14.09 4.91 9.55
N LEU A 691 12.95 4.25 9.68
CA LEU A 691 11.70 4.88 10.06
C LEU A 691 11.20 4.26 11.38
N GLN A 692 10.66 5.09 12.25
CA GLN A 692 9.97 4.67 13.46
C GLN A 692 8.66 5.44 13.58
N ASP A 693 7.56 4.76 13.90
CA ASP A 693 6.30 5.41 14.28
C ASP A 693 5.81 4.95 15.65
N GLN A 694 4.57 5.32 16.01
CA GLN A 694 3.97 4.96 17.29
C GLN A 694 3.59 3.47 17.44
N ARG A 695 3.59 2.69 16.35
CA ARG A 695 3.17 1.28 16.38
C ARG A 695 4.13 0.48 17.25
N ARG A 696 3.55 -0.44 18.03
CA ARG A 696 4.27 -1.41 18.83
C ARG A 696 3.60 -2.76 18.65
N GLN A 697 4.37 -3.83 18.85
CA GLN A 697 3.88 -5.19 18.71
C GLN A 697 2.61 -5.43 19.53
N VAL A 698 1.52 -5.73 18.83
CA VAL A 698 0.20 -5.95 19.43
C VAL A 698 0.03 -7.36 19.98
N ASN A 699 0.81 -8.33 19.48
CA ASN A 699 0.82 -9.67 20.02
C ASN A 699 1.81 -9.75 21.19
N ALA A 700 1.29 -9.79 22.42
CA ALA A 700 2.08 -9.83 23.65
C ALA A 700 3.14 -10.96 23.68
N SER A 701 2.88 -12.10 23.03
CA SER A 701 3.85 -13.21 22.95
C SER A 701 5.07 -12.91 22.08
N LEU A 702 4.97 -11.92 21.20
CA LEU A 702 6.04 -11.51 20.28
C LEU A 702 6.76 -10.24 20.74
N THR A 703 6.24 -9.49 21.72
CA THR A 703 6.77 -8.16 22.08
C THR A 703 8.26 -8.17 22.44
N SER A 704 8.76 -9.21 23.11
CA SER A 704 10.19 -9.32 23.42
C SER A 704 11.06 -9.68 22.21
N LYS A 705 10.50 -10.43 21.25
CA LYS A 705 11.19 -10.98 20.09
C LYS A 705 11.15 -10.05 18.87
N ILE A 706 10.02 -9.38 18.66
CA ILE A 706 9.68 -8.53 17.51
C ILE A 706 8.88 -7.34 18.05
N PRO A 707 9.52 -6.34 18.69
CA PRO A 707 8.83 -5.26 19.40
C PRO A 707 8.14 -4.22 18.49
N TRP A 708 8.46 -4.24 17.20
CA TRP A 708 8.19 -3.15 16.25
C TRP A 708 8.86 -1.84 16.65
N VAL A 709 10.16 -1.94 16.95
CA VAL A 709 10.98 -0.84 17.43
C VAL A 709 12.31 -0.89 16.71
N MET A 710 12.73 0.26 16.19
CA MET A 710 14.05 0.50 15.64
C MET A 710 15.11 0.37 16.74
N ARG A 711 15.97 -0.63 16.61
CA ARG A 711 17.10 -0.89 17.52
C ARG A 711 18.11 -1.83 16.87
N SER A 712 19.36 -1.75 17.30
CA SER A 712 20.41 -2.72 16.94
C SER A 712 20.56 -2.94 15.43
N VAL A 713 20.71 -1.86 14.66
CA VAL A 713 20.91 -1.94 13.20
C VAL A 713 22.35 -1.60 12.86
N ASN A 714 23.13 -2.59 12.46
CA ASN A 714 24.53 -2.46 12.12
C ASN A 714 24.71 -2.31 10.61
N VAL A 715 25.28 -1.19 10.17
CA VAL A 715 25.43 -0.85 8.75
C VAL A 715 26.90 -0.64 8.41
N ARG A 716 27.53 -1.64 7.79
CA ARG A 716 28.97 -1.63 7.50
C ARG A 716 29.29 -2.07 6.09
N ASN A 717 30.44 -1.62 5.60
CA ASN A 717 31.03 -2.05 4.34
C ASN A 717 30.14 -1.82 3.10
N ASN A 718 29.08 -1.01 3.21
CA ASN A 718 28.20 -0.75 2.07
C ASN A 718 28.81 0.34 1.18
N VAL A 719 28.47 0.29 -0.11
CA VAL A 719 28.76 1.35 -1.07
C VAL A 719 27.45 2.06 -1.38
N PHE A 720 27.35 3.32 -0.99
CA PHE A 720 26.19 4.17 -1.19
C PHE A 720 26.49 5.22 -2.26
N SER A 721 26.20 4.90 -3.52
CA SER A 721 26.22 5.88 -4.60
C SER A 721 24.87 6.56 -4.72
N TYR A 722 24.77 7.80 -4.24
CA TYR A 722 23.53 8.53 -4.11
C TYR A 722 22.85 8.79 -5.46
N GLY A 723 21.52 8.81 -5.45
CA GLY A 723 20.70 9.39 -6.51
C GLY A 723 20.35 10.85 -6.22
N GLY A 724 19.28 11.35 -6.84
CA GLY A 724 18.92 12.78 -6.77
C GLY A 724 18.10 13.21 -5.54
N GLY A 725 17.70 12.32 -4.63
CA GLY A 725 16.81 12.69 -3.53
C GLY A 725 17.49 13.49 -2.42
N GLY A 726 16.74 14.44 -1.85
CA GLY A 726 17.25 15.43 -0.90
C GLY A 726 17.73 14.88 0.46
N CYS A 727 17.33 13.67 0.86
CA CYS A 727 18.01 12.96 1.96
C CYS A 727 18.33 11.54 1.50
N PRO A 728 19.55 11.29 1.02
CA PRO A 728 19.92 9.99 0.47
C PRO A 728 19.98 8.92 1.56
N VAL A 729 20.38 9.29 2.78
CA VAL A 729 20.14 8.49 3.99
C VAL A 729 19.19 9.26 4.88
N LEU A 730 18.14 8.60 5.38
CA LEU A 730 17.14 9.21 6.24
C LEU A 730 16.98 8.38 7.51
N SER A 731 17.12 9.00 8.68
CA SER A 731 16.47 8.54 9.91
C SER A 731 15.31 9.48 10.20
N GLN A 732 14.12 8.93 10.44
CA GLN A 732 12.92 9.70 10.74
C GLN A 732 12.12 9.01 11.84
N ASP A 733 11.83 9.75 12.90
CA ASP A 733 10.79 9.41 13.85
C ASP A 733 9.51 10.16 13.46
N MET A 734 8.43 9.44 13.20
CA MET A 734 7.13 10.00 12.85
C MET A 734 6.42 10.59 14.07
N THR A 735 6.90 10.29 15.28
CA THR A 735 6.39 10.87 16.54
C THR A 735 7.16 12.11 16.99
N ASN A 736 8.30 12.43 16.37
CA ASN A 736 9.21 13.51 16.77
C ASN A 736 9.57 13.45 18.27
N THR A 737 9.79 12.25 18.81
CA THR A 737 10.21 12.04 20.21
C THR A 737 11.66 11.57 20.30
N TRP A 738 12.07 10.71 19.37
CA TRP A 738 13.38 10.07 19.34
C TRP A 738 14.30 10.80 18.38
N SER A 739 15.55 10.98 18.79
CA SER A 739 16.64 11.30 17.89
C SER A 739 17.08 10.04 17.13
N GLY A 740 17.80 10.22 16.02
CA GLY A 740 18.33 9.07 15.28
C GLY A 740 19.38 8.28 16.08
N ASN A 741 19.97 8.86 17.14
CA ASN A 741 20.86 8.13 18.03
C ASN A 741 20.10 7.20 18.98
N ASP A 742 18.81 7.47 19.24
CA ASP A 742 17.95 6.60 20.06
C ASP A 742 17.48 5.36 19.28
N PHE A 743 17.63 5.35 17.96
CA PHE A 743 17.22 4.25 17.08
C PHE A 743 18.15 3.04 17.17
N GLY A 744 19.28 3.13 17.88
CA GLY A 744 20.26 2.04 17.95
C GLY A 744 20.86 1.65 16.58
N ILE A 745 20.94 2.61 15.65
CA ILE A 745 21.61 2.43 14.36
C ILE A 745 23.12 2.66 14.57
N THR A 746 23.97 1.86 13.93
CA THR A 746 25.40 2.14 13.85
C THR A 746 25.86 2.15 12.39
N LEU A 747 26.19 3.34 11.90
CA LEU A 747 26.86 3.53 10.61
C LEU A 747 28.37 3.60 10.84
N ASP A 748 29.15 2.74 10.19
CA ASP A 748 30.62 2.86 10.15
C ASP A 748 31.21 2.07 8.98
N SER A 749 32.46 2.34 8.60
CA SER A 749 33.17 1.58 7.56
C SER A 749 32.38 1.50 6.24
N ASN A 750 31.72 2.58 5.82
CA ASN A 750 30.95 2.65 4.57
C ASN A 750 31.64 3.59 3.56
N VAL A 751 31.38 3.33 2.27
CA VAL A 751 31.78 4.19 1.16
C VAL A 751 30.55 4.96 0.71
N TYR A 752 30.60 6.29 0.78
CA TYR A 752 29.55 7.16 0.26
C TYR A 752 30.05 7.86 -0.99
N HIS A 753 29.17 8.05 -1.97
CA HIS A 753 29.50 8.74 -3.21
C HIS A 753 28.33 9.62 -3.66
N ARG A 754 28.65 10.84 -4.12
CA ARG A 754 27.71 11.74 -4.80
C ARG A 754 28.38 12.43 -5.98
N ALA A 755 27.61 12.80 -6.99
CA ALA A 755 28.18 13.39 -8.22
C ALA A 755 28.81 14.77 -7.97
N SER A 756 28.26 15.54 -7.04
CA SER A 756 28.77 16.84 -6.60
C SER A 756 28.27 17.16 -5.20
N SER A 757 28.83 18.20 -4.58
CA SER A 757 28.39 18.71 -3.28
C SER A 757 26.93 19.18 -3.22
N THR A 758 26.25 19.29 -4.37
CA THR A 758 24.85 19.70 -4.50
C THR A 758 23.91 18.59 -4.99
N SER A 759 24.44 17.42 -5.37
CA SER A 759 23.67 16.34 -6.00
C SER A 759 23.84 14.99 -5.28
N PRO A 760 23.18 14.80 -4.12
CA PRO A 760 22.37 15.77 -3.37
C PRO A 760 23.21 16.59 -2.37
N SER A 761 22.69 17.76 -1.98
CA SER A 761 23.41 18.66 -1.04
C SER A 761 23.54 18.12 0.38
N ASN A 762 22.57 17.32 0.83
CA ASN A 762 22.64 16.64 2.11
C ASN A 762 23.46 15.36 1.98
N PHE A 763 24.38 15.16 2.93
CA PHE A 763 25.05 13.88 3.13
C PHE A 763 24.06 12.86 3.73
N ILE A 764 23.39 13.23 4.84
CA ILE A 764 22.41 12.41 5.58
C ILE A 764 21.39 13.35 6.23
N CYS A 765 20.13 12.90 6.37
CA CYS A 765 19.14 13.52 7.25
C CYS A 765 18.84 12.59 8.42
N TRP A 766 18.79 13.14 9.63
CA TRP A 766 18.78 12.39 10.89
C TRP A 766 17.67 12.88 11.81
N ALA A 767 16.93 11.96 12.43
CA ALA A 767 15.91 12.33 13.40
C ALA A 767 16.55 13.10 14.57
N ASN A 768 15.83 14.11 15.07
CA ASN A 768 16.32 15.10 16.01
C ASN A 768 15.28 15.38 17.12
N GLY A 769 14.56 14.33 17.53
CA GLY A 769 13.50 14.42 18.54
C GLY A 769 12.43 15.43 18.15
N SER A 770 12.05 16.28 19.10
CA SER A 770 10.99 17.29 18.92
C SER A 770 11.30 18.35 17.86
N ALA A 771 12.57 18.52 17.49
CA ALA A 771 12.99 19.41 16.42
C ALA A 771 12.85 18.78 15.01
N GLY A 772 12.24 17.60 14.90
CA GLY A 772 11.99 16.92 13.64
C GLY A 772 13.25 16.27 13.08
N THR A 773 13.67 16.67 11.88
CA THR A 773 14.79 16.02 11.16
C THR A 773 15.87 17.03 10.83
N LYS A 774 17.08 16.77 11.32
CA LYS A 774 18.27 17.58 11.07
C LYS A 774 18.99 17.08 9.82
N SER A 775 19.31 18.00 8.92
CA SER A 775 20.16 17.70 7.76
C SER A 775 21.63 17.93 8.07
N PHE A 776 22.49 17.00 7.68
CA PHE A 776 23.94 17.14 7.69
C PHE A 776 24.44 17.23 6.25
N LYS A 777 25.24 18.25 5.94
CA LYS A 777 25.74 18.52 4.58
C LYS A 777 27.01 17.74 4.25
N THR A 778 27.80 17.42 5.27
CA THR A 778 29.09 16.73 5.14
C THR A 778 29.20 15.58 6.12
N ILE A 779 30.11 14.64 5.85
CA ILE A 779 30.38 13.53 6.76
C ILE A 779 31.06 14.00 8.05
N GLU A 780 31.85 15.07 8.02
CA GLU A 780 32.51 15.63 9.20
C GLU A 780 31.50 16.20 10.20
N THR A 781 30.51 16.95 9.71
CA THR A 781 29.45 17.50 10.56
C THR A 781 28.52 16.43 11.10
N PHE A 782 28.25 15.38 10.32
CA PHE A 782 27.53 14.21 10.80
C PHE A 782 28.31 13.48 11.89
N ARG A 783 29.59 13.20 11.65
CA ARG A 783 30.48 12.51 12.59
C ARG A 783 30.62 13.26 13.90
N SER A 784 30.81 14.58 13.87
CA SER A 784 30.88 15.39 15.10
C SER A 784 29.54 15.47 15.83
N GLY A 785 28.43 15.51 15.09
CA GLY A 785 27.10 15.60 15.66
C GLY A 785 26.55 14.29 16.24
N THR A 786 26.98 13.14 15.73
CA THR A 786 26.39 11.84 16.09
C THR A 786 27.38 10.80 16.61
N GLY A 787 28.67 10.94 16.30
CA GLY A 787 29.71 9.95 16.61
C GLY A 787 29.80 8.77 15.64
N HIS A 788 28.96 8.73 14.59
CA HIS A 788 28.98 7.68 13.57
C HIS A 788 30.05 7.88 12.49
N ASP A 789 30.23 6.87 11.63
CA ASP A 789 31.00 6.96 10.39
C ASP A 789 32.47 7.36 10.60
N LYS A 790 33.09 6.90 11.69
CA LYS A 790 34.49 7.18 12.04
C LYS A 790 35.48 6.64 11.00
N LYS A 791 35.17 5.50 10.40
CA LYS A 791 35.97 4.81 9.36
C LYS A 791 35.38 4.93 7.96
N SER A 792 34.28 5.66 7.82
CA SER A 792 33.62 5.87 6.54
C SER A 792 34.17 7.11 5.83
N LYS A 793 33.95 7.20 4.51
CA LYS A 793 34.32 8.38 3.72
C LYS A 793 33.31 8.67 2.62
N LEU A 794 33.15 9.97 2.32
CA LEU A 794 32.37 10.49 1.20
C LEU A 794 33.32 10.87 0.05
N TRP A 795 33.01 10.40 -1.15
CA TRP A 795 33.65 10.80 -2.41
C TRP A 795 32.68 11.64 -3.24
N GLU A 796 33.23 12.67 -3.90
CA GLU A 796 32.49 13.53 -4.80
C GLU A 796 33.06 13.45 -6.22
N GLY A 797 32.21 13.50 -7.24
CA GLY A 797 32.62 13.56 -8.64
C GLY A 797 32.32 12.26 -9.40
N ALA A 798 33.37 11.65 -9.96
CA ALA A 798 33.23 10.49 -10.82
C ALA A 798 32.66 9.28 -10.06
N ALA A 799 31.79 8.53 -10.74
CA ALA A 799 31.18 7.33 -10.17
C ALA A 799 32.23 6.34 -9.64
N VAL A 800 32.00 5.87 -8.40
CA VAL A 800 32.86 4.89 -7.75
C VAL A 800 32.48 3.44 -8.07
N VAL A 801 31.39 3.21 -8.80
CA VAL A 801 30.92 1.89 -9.22
C VAL A 801 30.83 1.80 -10.75
N ASP A 802 31.04 0.60 -11.29
CA ASP A 802 30.85 0.31 -12.72
C ASP A 802 29.36 0.04 -13.06
N SER A 803 29.07 -0.27 -14.33
CA SER A 803 27.71 -0.59 -14.79
C SER A 803 27.12 -1.87 -14.19
N SER A 804 27.96 -2.73 -13.61
CA SER A 804 27.56 -3.95 -12.90
C SER A 804 27.48 -3.75 -11.39
N LEU A 805 27.59 -2.49 -10.92
CA LEU A 805 27.58 -2.10 -9.52
C LEU A 805 28.71 -2.74 -8.71
N ASN A 806 29.84 -3.03 -9.37
CA ASN A 806 31.08 -3.39 -8.68
C ASN A 806 31.82 -2.11 -8.32
N LEU A 807 32.44 -2.10 -7.14
CA LEU A 807 33.28 -0.99 -6.71
C LEU A 807 34.53 -0.90 -7.59
N VAL A 808 34.79 0.28 -8.14
CA VAL A 808 36.03 0.59 -8.86
C VAL A 808 37.04 1.12 -7.85
N SER A 809 37.79 0.22 -7.23
CA SER A 809 38.71 0.55 -6.13
C SER A 809 39.74 1.62 -6.47
N SER A 810 40.18 1.71 -7.72
CA SER A 810 41.11 2.75 -8.21
C SER A 810 40.53 4.17 -8.15
N ARG A 811 39.21 4.33 -7.98
CA ARG A 811 38.55 5.63 -7.78
C ARG A 811 38.57 6.11 -6.33
N LEU A 812 38.97 5.26 -5.38
CA LEU A 812 39.03 5.60 -3.96
C LEU A 812 40.40 6.18 -3.58
N ALA A 813 40.59 7.49 -3.74
CA ALA A 813 41.84 8.17 -3.35
C ALA A 813 42.10 8.16 -1.82
N ALA A 814 43.37 7.99 -1.43
CA ALA A 814 43.82 7.95 -0.03
C ALA A 814 43.90 9.35 0.63
N PRO A 815 43.67 9.46 1.96
CA PRO A 815 43.27 8.38 2.89
C PRO A 815 41.79 7.99 2.68
N GLY A 816 41.53 6.70 2.50
CA GLY A 816 40.20 6.16 2.18
C GLY A 816 39.39 5.74 3.42
N ALA A 817 38.16 5.28 3.19
CA ALA A 817 37.41 4.52 4.19
C ALA A 817 38.17 3.25 4.58
N THR A 818 38.00 2.78 5.81
CA THR A 818 38.56 1.50 6.29
C THR A 818 37.45 0.47 6.43
N SER A 819 37.56 -0.67 5.76
CA SER A 819 36.57 -1.74 5.84
C SER A 819 36.67 -2.52 7.16
N ALA A 820 35.52 -2.93 7.67
CA ALA A 820 35.41 -3.82 8.83
C ALA A 820 35.56 -5.28 8.40
N ALA A 821 36.04 -6.11 9.33
CA ALA A 821 36.15 -7.56 9.10
C ALA A 821 34.73 -8.18 9.11
N LEU A 822 34.41 -8.99 8.11
CA LEU A 822 33.08 -9.60 7.97
C LEU A 822 32.75 -10.52 9.15
N PRO A 823 31.65 -10.31 9.90
CA PRO A 823 31.26 -11.17 11.01
C PRO A 823 30.88 -12.58 10.54
N ALA A 824 31.09 -13.58 11.40
CA ALA A 824 30.81 -14.99 11.06
C ALA A 824 29.37 -15.25 10.60
N ALA A 825 28.38 -14.58 11.19
CA ALA A 825 26.98 -14.71 10.79
C ALA A 825 26.72 -14.20 9.37
N VAL A 826 27.31 -13.05 9.01
CA VAL A 826 27.17 -12.45 7.66
C VAL A 826 27.96 -13.26 6.63
N ALA A 827 29.15 -13.72 7.00
CA ALA A 827 29.99 -14.62 6.21
C ALA A 827 29.22 -15.90 5.83
N SER A 828 28.61 -16.56 6.81
CA SER A 828 27.76 -17.74 6.59
C SER A 828 26.58 -17.46 5.65
N ALA A 829 25.90 -16.33 5.83
CA ALA A 829 24.75 -15.95 5.00
C ALA A 829 25.10 -15.62 3.54
N THR A 830 26.31 -15.13 3.30
CA THR A 830 26.79 -14.72 1.96
C THR A 830 27.58 -15.83 1.25
N GLY A 831 28.12 -16.79 1.99
CA GLY A 831 29.03 -17.82 1.47
C GLY A 831 30.48 -17.35 1.32
N VAL A 832 30.82 -16.22 1.94
CA VAL A 832 32.17 -15.62 1.94
C VAL A 832 32.85 -15.94 3.27
N ALA A 833 34.19 -16.04 3.28
CA ALA A 833 34.94 -16.31 4.50
C ALA A 833 34.78 -15.19 5.55
N ALA A 834 34.68 -15.57 6.82
CA ALA A 834 34.70 -14.62 7.93
C ALA A 834 36.02 -13.85 7.98
N GLY A 835 35.96 -12.59 8.43
CA GLY A 835 37.12 -11.72 8.54
C GLY A 835 37.54 -11.03 7.24
N VAL A 836 36.96 -11.38 6.09
CA VAL A 836 37.18 -10.67 4.82
C VAL A 836 36.87 -9.18 4.98
N LYS A 837 37.73 -8.33 4.41
CA LYS A 837 37.65 -6.87 4.49
C LYS A 837 37.50 -6.30 3.08
N SER A 838 36.28 -5.93 2.71
CA SER A 838 35.96 -5.36 1.41
C SER A 838 34.72 -4.47 1.52
N PHE A 839 34.48 -3.65 0.50
CA PHE A 839 33.32 -2.77 0.38
C PHE A 839 32.41 -3.23 -0.75
N GLY A 840 31.12 -2.92 -0.62
CA GLY A 840 30.10 -3.22 -1.62
C GLY A 840 29.80 -4.71 -1.73
N ALA A 841 28.97 -5.05 -2.71
CA ALA A 841 28.62 -6.43 -3.04
C ALA A 841 29.89 -7.29 -3.21
N LEU A 842 29.90 -8.43 -2.51
CA LEU A 842 31.04 -9.35 -2.36
C LEU A 842 31.18 -10.30 -3.53
N THR A 843 30.04 -10.77 -4.05
CA THR A 843 30.02 -11.69 -5.18
C THR A 843 29.71 -10.90 -6.45
N ASN A 844 30.17 -11.39 -7.59
CA ASN A 844 29.66 -10.89 -8.87
C ASN A 844 28.13 -11.00 -8.88
N ALA A 845 27.45 -10.09 -9.58
CA ALA A 845 26.01 -10.24 -9.77
C ALA A 845 25.74 -11.67 -10.27
N PRO A 846 24.65 -12.33 -9.84
CA PRO A 846 24.24 -13.56 -10.50
C PRO A 846 24.24 -13.25 -12.00
N ARG A 847 25.16 -13.92 -12.71
CA ARG A 847 25.22 -13.88 -14.17
C ARG A 847 23.89 -14.31 -14.69
#